data_AF-A0A4R3J7N2-F1
#
_entry.id   AF-A0A4R3J7N2-F1
#
_cell.length_a   1.000
_cell.length_b   1.000
_cell.length_c   1.000
_cell.angle_alpha   90.00
_cell.angle_beta   90.00
_cell.angle_gamma   90.00
#
_symmetry.space_group_name_H-M   'P 1'
#
loop_
_entity.id
_entity.type
_entity.pdbx_description
1 polymer ?
#
loop_
_entity_poly.entity_id
_entity_poly.type
_entity_poly.pdbx_seq_one_letter_code
_entity_poly.pdbx_strand_id
1 'polypeptide(L)'
;DYSGTLDLSVSATSTDGGATSGNVAVTVTPVADAPDVTVAPVTGLEDHAIALNVQAALTDTDGSESLSVTIGGVPDGAHLMSGTDTISVVNGEAVLTPAQLDNLSIVPPHNSDVDFNLSVTATSIDGGSVSDTHGTLHVSVDAVADAPIVTAELGSPSEISDDHGDHSADDDRDDHEDHDDHENHHDHGRHDGGQGSGGEHHVLTTSADFFVGTSENEHIYAKAGDDIIYGQGGNDKIDGGSGNDILYGGAGNDKIEGGSGNDILVGGSGNDKIEGGSGNDILVSGSGNDTLRGGDGVDTMVLPGNRSDYVISDHGQGNNHAFIVEHVNGGLLDSGTDNVKGVEYFQFLDGKYGADQLLGSNPSVDDGHNHGHAGGGYVYDLAIHTILTDTDGSETLSNVTVSGVPDGAHLSAGTDNGNGSWTLTQHDLSGLTLTVNDNVEHNFALDISATSTEADGGSSATTLTTLNVDVPNADHGAVLTGGDGSDTLVGDGGANVLDGGHGADLLSGGGGNDTLMYSDDGNWSHHYGALNVGSPGHEGSGQFVNIAGENQSHDVFHGGEGYDTLKMTDGNDALFLDDSHSASPSNGPRISGIEHIEAGAGNDVVDLTSQHYDYGNVQIDGGSGNDVLWASGGNDTINGGSGNDLIDGGAGNDVISGGAGNDVISGGAGNDVLTGGSGNDAFIFNADSGKDIITDIMTDHNTLVFEGKEFNAEHLSFSANDAGDVVVSFGGKDAPDVSVTLDGVKMADNQDLASGHGYSVSESGDNMSVTLDHHHQG
;
A
#
# COMPACT_ATOMS: atom_id res chain seq x y z
N ASP A 1 -10.03 36.47 64.89
CA ASP A 1 -11.50 36.35 64.79
C ASP A 1 -11.88 35.13 65.62
N TYR A 2 -12.94 35.21 66.43
CA TYR A 2 -13.35 34.10 67.31
C TYR A 2 -14.86 34.15 67.51
N SER A 3 -15.54 33.04 67.21
CA SER A 3 -16.92 32.82 67.57
C SER A 3 -17.05 31.61 68.51
N GLY A 4 -17.97 31.69 69.47
CA GLY A 4 -18.12 30.64 70.48
C GLY A 4 -18.39 31.17 71.88
N THR A 5 -18.42 30.25 72.85
CA THR A 5 -18.71 30.60 74.25
C THR A 5 -17.42 30.64 75.06
N LEU A 6 -17.04 31.82 75.54
CA LEU A 6 -15.99 31.99 76.54
C LEU A 6 -16.59 31.88 77.94
N ASP A 7 -16.23 30.82 78.66
CA ASP A 7 -16.58 30.67 80.07
C ASP A 7 -15.57 31.38 80.96
N LEU A 8 -15.91 32.62 81.35
CA LEU A 8 -15.09 33.41 82.26
C LEU A 8 -15.40 33.02 83.71
N SER A 9 -14.39 32.57 84.45
CA SER A 9 -14.52 32.33 85.89
C SER A 9 -14.18 33.60 86.66
N VAL A 10 -15.14 34.10 87.44
CA VAL A 10 -14.93 35.23 88.34
C VAL A 10 -14.88 34.70 89.76
N SER A 11 -13.75 34.89 90.43
CA SER A 11 -13.59 34.55 91.84
C SER A 11 -13.45 35.82 92.67
N ALA A 12 -14.24 35.92 93.74
CA ALA A 12 -14.17 37.01 94.71
C ALA A 12 -13.82 36.45 96.09
N THR A 13 -12.76 36.99 96.69
CA THR A 13 -12.27 36.56 98.01
C THR A 13 -12.32 37.73 98.99
N SER A 14 -12.95 37.54 100.15
CA SER A 14 -13.01 38.53 101.23
C SER A 14 -11.65 38.64 101.94
N THR A 15 -11.39 39.80 102.56
CA THR A 15 -10.19 40.03 103.39
C THR A 15 -10.15 39.19 104.67
N ASP A 16 -11.25 38.51 105.06
CA ASP A 16 -11.25 37.54 106.17
C ASP A 16 -11.15 36.07 105.72
N GLY A 17 -11.07 35.81 104.40
CA GLY A 17 -10.73 34.50 103.82
C GLY A 17 -11.85 33.72 103.13
N GLY A 18 -13.08 34.24 103.04
CA GLY A 18 -14.19 33.59 102.31
C GLY A 18 -14.12 33.84 100.80
N ALA A 19 -14.19 32.80 99.97
CA ALA A 19 -14.21 32.91 98.51
C ALA A 19 -15.52 32.39 97.90
N THR A 20 -15.99 33.03 96.84
CA THR A 20 -17.07 32.55 95.98
C THR A 20 -16.66 32.69 94.52
N SER A 21 -17.11 31.77 93.67
CA SER A 21 -16.89 31.83 92.24
C SER A 21 -18.20 31.73 91.48
N GLY A 22 -18.31 32.50 90.41
CA GLY A 22 -19.38 32.38 89.43
C GLY A 22 -18.79 32.32 88.02
N ASN A 23 -19.55 31.76 87.10
CA ASN A 23 -19.20 31.74 85.69
C ASN A 23 -20.01 32.81 84.96
N VAL A 24 -19.35 33.51 84.04
CA VAL A 24 -20.00 34.37 83.07
C VAL A 24 -19.74 33.75 81.70
N ALA A 25 -20.80 33.21 81.09
CA ALA A 25 -20.75 32.78 79.70
C ALA A 25 -20.86 34.02 78.82
N VAL A 26 -19.80 34.29 78.05
CA VAL A 26 -19.81 35.30 76.99
C VAL A 26 -19.92 34.56 75.67
N THR A 27 -21.08 34.64 75.03
CA THR A 27 -21.27 34.12 73.68
C THR A 27 -20.88 35.21 72.69
N VAL A 28 -19.83 34.97 71.92
CA VAL A 28 -19.48 35.80 70.76
C VAL A 28 -20.28 35.25 69.59
N THR A 29 -21.11 36.11 69.00
CA THR A 29 -21.94 35.73 67.85
C THR A 29 -21.05 35.47 66.64
N PRO A 30 -21.33 34.40 65.88
CA PRO A 30 -20.66 34.12 64.61
C PRO A 30 -20.72 35.30 63.63
N VAL A 31 -19.59 35.65 63.03
CA VAL A 31 -19.47 36.66 61.97
C VAL A 31 -18.43 36.15 60.99
N ALA A 32 -18.87 35.80 59.79
CA ALA A 32 -17.99 35.33 58.72
C ALA A 32 -17.16 36.50 58.17
N ASP A 33 -15.84 36.33 58.13
CA ASP A 33 -14.90 37.26 57.51
C ASP A 33 -14.72 36.95 56.02
N ALA A 34 -14.44 37.97 55.21
CA ALA A 34 -14.19 37.76 53.78
C ALA A 34 -12.92 36.87 53.59
N PRO A 35 -13.00 35.78 52.82
CA PRO A 35 -11.84 34.96 52.51
C PRO A 35 -10.89 35.67 51.54
N ASP A 36 -9.61 35.34 51.59
CA ASP A 36 -8.62 35.79 50.60
C ASP A 36 -8.73 34.91 49.34
N VAL A 37 -8.78 35.54 48.16
CA VAL A 37 -8.78 34.86 46.86
C VAL A 37 -7.67 35.44 46.00
N THR A 38 -6.83 34.56 45.43
CA THR A 38 -5.86 34.94 44.41
C THR A 38 -6.08 34.10 43.16
N VAL A 39 -6.19 34.79 42.03
CA VAL A 39 -6.32 34.23 40.69
C VAL A 39 -5.31 34.91 39.78
N ALA A 40 -4.71 34.16 38.85
CA ALA A 40 -3.79 34.68 37.85
C ALA A 40 -4.16 34.13 36.48
N PRO A 41 -4.14 34.95 35.40
CA PRO A 41 -4.47 34.48 34.06
C PRO A 41 -3.58 33.32 33.66
N VAL A 42 -4.16 32.37 32.93
CA VAL A 42 -3.48 31.17 32.46
C VAL A 42 -3.66 31.04 30.95
N THR A 43 -2.68 30.39 30.32
CA THR A 43 -2.67 30.07 28.90
C THR A 43 -2.31 28.60 28.75
N GLY A 44 -2.92 27.91 27.81
CA GLY A 44 -2.55 26.55 27.45
C GLY A 44 -3.22 26.13 26.15
N LEU A 45 -2.79 24.98 25.62
CA LEU A 45 -3.31 24.45 24.35
C LEU A 45 -4.74 23.97 24.52
N GLU A 46 -5.54 24.07 23.47
CA GLU A 46 -6.79 23.31 23.37
C GLU A 46 -6.53 21.79 23.40
N ASP A 47 -7.57 21.02 23.73
CA ASP A 47 -7.56 19.56 23.98
C ASP A 47 -6.61 19.07 25.09
N HIS A 48 -5.89 19.98 25.74
CA HIS A 48 -4.94 19.67 26.78
C HIS A 48 -5.38 20.29 28.11
N ALA A 49 -4.92 19.67 29.20
CA ALA A 49 -5.20 20.17 30.53
C ALA A 49 -4.44 21.49 30.80
N ILE A 50 -5.18 22.58 30.98
CA ILE A 50 -4.67 23.89 31.40
C ILE A 50 -4.70 23.98 32.93
N ALA A 51 -3.54 24.06 33.56
CA ALA A 51 -3.44 24.21 35.01
C ALA A 51 -4.02 25.56 35.47
N LEU A 52 -4.95 25.54 36.42
CA LEU A 52 -5.61 26.72 36.96
C LEU A 52 -4.90 27.23 38.22
N ASN A 53 -4.52 28.51 38.21
CA ASN A 53 -3.92 29.16 39.38
C ASN A 53 -5.01 29.81 40.26
N VAL A 54 -5.72 29.00 41.03
CA VAL A 54 -6.74 29.44 42.00
C VAL A 54 -6.29 29.10 43.41
N GLN A 55 -6.19 30.11 44.29
CA GLN A 55 -5.96 29.90 45.72
C GLN A 55 -7.02 30.65 46.52
N ALA A 56 -7.57 30.00 47.54
CA ALA A 56 -8.52 30.59 48.48
C ALA A 56 -8.16 30.18 49.92
N ALA A 57 -8.23 31.14 50.85
CA ALA A 57 -7.92 30.89 52.26
C ALA A 57 -8.85 31.68 53.19
N LEU A 58 -9.16 31.12 54.36
CA LEU A 58 -9.89 31.82 55.41
C LEU A 58 -8.95 32.79 56.13
N THR A 59 -9.49 33.93 56.54
CA THR A 59 -8.79 34.90 57.39
C THR A 59 -8.79 34.43 58.85
N ASP A 60 -9.81 33.68 59.25
CA ASP A 60 -9.89 33.05 60.56
C ASP A 60 -8.80 31.97 60.74
N THR A 61 -8.21 31.97 61.94
CA THR A 61 -7.11 31.07 62.34
C THR A 61 -7.49 30.15 63.49
N ASP A 62 -8.68 30.31 64.07
CA ASP A 62 -9.14 29.50 65.19
C ASP A 62 -10.04 28.31 64.79
N GLY A 63 -10.45 28.26 63.52
CA GLY A 63 -11.15 27.13 62.91
C GLY A 63 -12.66 27.16 63.13
N SER A 64 -13.21 28.32 63.52
CA SER A 64 -14.65 28.52 63.65
C SER A 64 -15.35 28.68 62.28
N GLU A 65 -14.60 29.05 61.24
CA GLU A 65 -15.09 29.20 59.87
C GLU A 65 -14.89 27.96 58.98
N SER A 66 -15.75 27.82 57.98
CA SER A 66 -15.60 26.83 56.90
C SER A 66 -15.55 27.51 55.53
N LEU A 67 -14.72 26.99 54.63
CA LEU A 67 -14.52 27.51 53.27
C LEU A 67 -15.20 26.60 52.24
N SER A 68 -15.95 27.21 51.33
CA SER A 68 -16.42 26.59 50.09
C SER A 68 -15.97 27.45 48.91
N VAL A 69 -15.46 26.84 47.84
CA VAL A 69 -15.11 27.55 46.62
C VAL A 69 -16.03 27.09 45.50
N THR A 70 -16.61 28.02 44.77
CA THR A 70 -17.41 27.75 43.58
C THR A 70 -16.69 28.31 42.37
N ILE A 71 -16.45 27.46 41.38
CA ILE A 71 -16.00 27.86 40.04
C ILE A 71 -17.23 27.88 39.15
N GLY A 72 -17.57 29.04 38.62
CA GLY A 72 -18.69 29.25 37.70
C GLY A 72 -18.22 29.70 36.33
N GLY A 73 -19.09 29.59 35.33
CA GLY A 73 -18.76 29.93 33.95
C GLY A 73 -17.91 28.88 33.25
N VAL A 74 -17.92 27.63 33.75
CA VAL A 74 -17.30 26.50 33.05
C VAL A 74 -18.06 26.29 31.72
N PRO A 75 -17.38 26.35 30.56
CA PRO A 75 -18.02 26.14 29.26
C PRO A 75 -18.65 24.76 29.13
N ASP A 76 -19.70 24.64 28.30
CA ASP A 76 -20.25 23.34 27.95
C ASP A 76 -19.18 22.51 27.20
N GLY A 77 -19.02 21.24 27.57
CA GLY A 77 -17.98 20.36 27.00
C GLY A 77 -16.60 20.45 27.67
N ALA A 78 -16.34 21.45 28.52
CA ALA A 78 -15.09 21.54 29.27
C ALA A 78 -15.08 20.62 30.50
N HIS A 79 -13.92 20.02 30.80
CA HIS A 79 -13.74 19.11 31.92
C HIS A 79 -12.84 19.71 33.00
N LEU A 80 -13.38 19.90 34.20
CA LEU A 80 -12.61 20.36 35.36
C LEU A 80 -12.02 19.16 36.11
N MET A 81 -10.73 19.21 36.44
CA MET A 81 -10.00 18.11 37.07
C MET A 81 -9.17 18.57 38.27
N SER A 82 -9.01 17.70 39.26
CA SER A 82 -8.13 17.89 40.42
C SER A 82 -7.13 16.75 40.46
N GLY A 83 -5.93 16.96 39.94
CA GLY A 83 -5.01 15.85 39.66
C GLY A 83 -5.58 14.95 38.57
N THR A 84 -5.88 13.69 38.90
CA THR A 84 -6.52 12.71 37.98
C THR A 84 -8.03 12.59 38.16
N ASP A 85 -8.60 13.26 39.18
CA ASP A 85 -10.03 13.13 39.51
C ASP A 85 -10.87 14.16 38.75
N THR A 86 -11.91 13.73 38.04
CA THR A 86 -12.87 14.63 37.40
C THR A 86 -13.80 15.28 38.43
N ILE A 87 -13.99 16.59 38.33
CA ILE A 87 -14.91 17.37 39.18
C ILE A 87 -16.25 17.50 38.47
N SER A 88 -17.34 17.16 39.17
CA SER A 88 -18.69 17.31 38.61
C SER A 88 -19.08 18.78 38.44
N VAL A 89 -19.39 19.16 37.20
CA VAL A 89 -19.92 20.48 36.84
C VAL A 89 -21.44 20.34 36.61
N VAL A 90 -22.23 21.20 37.25
CA VAL A 90 -23.70 21.20 37.11
C VAL A 90 -24.15 22.60 36.71
N ASN A 91 -24.75 22.73 35.52
CA ASN A 91 -25.16 24.02 34.94
C ASN A 91 -24.02 25.06 34.86
N GLY A 92 -22.81 24.64 34.49
CA GLY A 92 -21.64 25.51 34.36
C GLY A 92 -21.00 25.96 35.69
N GLU A 93 -21.42 25.36 36.81
CA GLU A 93 -20.86 25.62 38.14
C GLU A 93 -20.32 24.33 38.79
N ALA A 94 -19.16 24.43 39.44
CA ALA A 94 -18.53 23.38 40.22
C ALA A 94 -18.23 23.87 41.64
N VAL A 95 -18.69 23.12 42.64
CA VAL A 95 -18.41 23.40 44.05
C VAL A 95 -17.24 22.52 44.50
N LEU A 96 -16.18 23.16 44.98
CA LEU A 96 -14.92 22.53 45.36
C LEU A 96 -14.69 22.60 46.87
N THR A 97 -14.03 21.56 47.36
CA THR A 97 -13.38 21.56 48.67
C THR A 97 -11.99 22.20 48.59
N PRO A 98 -11.42 22.70 49.70
CA PRO A 98 -10.08 23.28 49.69
C PRO A 98 -8.98 22.33 49.17
N ALA A 99 -9.14 21.01 49.33
CA ALA A 99 -8.18 20.02 48.84
C ALA A 99 -8.20 19.85 47.32
N GLN A 100 -9.33 20.12 46.65
CA GLN A 100 -9.47 20.01 45.20
C GLN A 100 -8.89 21.23 44.44
N LEU A 101 -8.43 22.25 45.17
CA LEU A 101 -7.68 23.36 44.58
C LEU A 101 -6.24 22.97 44.25
N ASP A 102 -5.71 21.91 44.88
CA ASP A 102 -4.37 21.40 44.63
C ASP A 102 -4.34 20.66 43.28
N ASN A 103 -3.54 21.15 42.33
CA ASN A 103 -3.48 20.63 40.95
C ASN A 103 -4.80 20.72 40.19
N LEU A 104 -5.57 21.79 40.43
CA LEU A 104 -6.76 22.09 39.64
C LEU A 104 -6.37 22.39 38.18
N SER A 105 -7.02 21.74 37.23
CA SER A 105 -6.87 21.99 35.79
C SER A 105 -8.23 21.95 35.10
N ILE A 106 -8.28 22.53 33.90
CA ILE A 106 -9.43 22.43 33.00
C ILE A 106 -8.94 21.94 31.64
N VAL A 107 -9.63 20.96 31.06
CA VAL A 107 -9.54 20.68 29.63
C VAL A 107 -10.63 21.53 28.98
N PRO A 108 -10.28 22.47 28.07
CA PRO A 108 -11.25 23.23 27.28
C PRO A 108 -12.22 22.30 26.51
N PRO A 109 -13.33 22.83 25.97
CA PRO A 109 -14.14 22.08 25.02
C PRO A 109 -13.28 21.57 23.86
N HIS A 110 -13.57 20.35 23.39
CA HIS A 110 -12.83 19.72 22.30
C HIS A 110 -12.95 20.54 21.00
N ASN A 111 -11.85 20.71 20.26
CA ASN A 111 -11.76 21.52 19.03
C ASN A 111 -12.32 22.96 19.21
N SER A 112 -11.87 23.66 20.25
CA SER A 112 -12.24 25.06 20.47
C SER A 112 -11.16 25.87 21.17
N ASP A 113 -10.73 26.95 20.52
CA ASP A 113 -9.74 27.92 20.99
C ASP A 113 -10.37 29.15 21.69
N VAL A 114 -11.70 29.12 21.89
CA VAL A 114 -12.42 30.26 22.45
C VAL A 114 -11.99 30.54 23.89
N ASP A 115 -11.28 31.66 24.08
CA ASP A 115 -10.98 32.25 25.38
C ASP A 115 -12.25 32.37 26.26
N PHE A 116 -12.16 31.94 27.52
CA PHE A 116 -13.27 32.02 28.46
C PHE A 116 -12.87 32.52 29.85
N ASN A 117 -13.88 32.95 30.61
CA ASN A 117 -13.70 33.50 31.95
C ASN A 117 -14.36 32.58 32.98
N LEU A 118 -13.58 32.15 33.96
CA LEU A 118 -14.09 31.44 35.12
C LEU A 118 -14.32 32.42 36.28
N SER A 119 -15.52 32.42 36.84
CA SER A 119 -15.82 33.15 38.07
C SER A 119 -15.44 32.30 39.28
N VAL A 120 -14.57 32.80 40.13
CA VAL A 120 -14.17 32.13 41.38
C VAL A 120 -14.87 32.83 42.53
N THR A 121 -15.75 32.12 43.24
CA THR A 121 -16.41 32.63 44.45
C THR A 121 -15.94 31.81 45.64
N ALA A 122 -15.23 32.43 46.57
CA ALA A 122 -14.89 31.82 47.85
C ALA A 122 -15.87 32.32 48.92
N THR A 123 -16.51 31.40 49.60
CA THR A 123 -17.54 31.66 50.62
C THR A 123 -17.06 31.14 51.96
N SER A 124 -16.98 32.02 52.96
CA SER A 124 -16.77 31.66 54.35
C SER A 124 -18.11 31.56 55.08
N ILE A 125 -18.25 30.55 55.94
CA ILE A 125 -19.46 30.33 56.75
C ILE A 125 -19.06 30.17 58.21
N ASP A 126 -19.62 31.03 59.09
CA ASP A 126 -19.48 30.96 60.55
C ASP A 126 -20.87 30.98 61.18
N GLY A 127 -21.31 29.84 61.73
CA GLY A 127 -22.56 29.71 62.50
C GLY A 127 -23.84 30.26 61.84
N GLY A 128 -23.87 30.34 60.50
CA GLY A 128 -24.97 30.88 59.69
C GLY A 128 -24.75 32.29 59.13
N SER A 129 -23.68 32.98 59.54
CA SER A 129 -23.14 34.14 58.83
C SER A 129 -22.39 33.68 57.58
N VAL A 130 -22.50 34.43 56.48
CA VAL A 130 -21.87 34.12 55.19
C VAL A 130 -21.15 35.36 54.68
N SER A 131 -19.95 35.20 54.13
CA SER A 131 -19.19 36.27 53.46
C SER A 131 -18.51 35.74 52.21
N ASP A 132 -18.58 36.49 51.10
CA ASP A 132 -18.09 36.06 49.78
C ASP A 132 -16.98 36.98 49.26
N THR A 133 -15.97 36.38 48.64
CA THR A 133 -14.96 37.06 47.82
C THR A 133 -14.99 36.51 46.41
N HIS A 134 -14.95 37.41 45.41
CA HIS A 134 -15.07 37.07 44.00
C HIS A 134 -13.77 37.38 43.26
N GLY A 135 -13.33 36.46 42.41
CA GLY A 135 -12.26 36.62 41.44
C GLY A 135 -12.73 36.25 40.03
N THR A 136 -12.06 36.78 39.02
CA THR A 136 -12.25 36.36 37.63
C THR A 136 -10.93 35.84 37.11
N LEU A 137 -10.92 34.59 36.68
CA LEU A 137 -9.79 33.94 36.05
C LEU A 137 -10.01 33.97 34.54
N HIS A 138 -9.10 34.65 33.83
CA HIS A 138 -9.03 34.62 32.38
C HIS A 138 -8.25 33.36 31.97
N VAL A 139 -8.88 32.49 31.20
CA VAL A 139 -8.25 31.33 30.55
C VAL A 139 -8.12 31.67 29.08
N SER A 140 -6.88 31.78 28.62
CA SER A 140 -6.60 31.93 27.20
C SER A 140 -6.27 30.57 26.62
N VAL A 141 -6.93 30.20 25.53
CA VAL A 141 -6.73 28.91 24.87
C VAL A 141 -5.90 29.16 23.62
N ASP A 142 -4.72 28.56 23.56
CA ASP A 142 -3.85 28.63 22.39
C ASP A 142 -4.35 27.57 21.39
N ALA A 143 -4.70 28.03 20.20
CA ALA A 143 -5.23 27.18 19.13
C ALA A 143 -4.20 26.15 18.62
N VAL A 144 -4.67 24.96 18.28
CA VAL A 144 -3.95 23.81 17.77
C VAL A 144 -4.77 23.19 16.64
N ALA A 145 -4.28 23.35 15.42
CA ALA A 145 -4.93 22.76 14.25
C ALA A 145 -5.16 21.25 14.41
N ASP A 146 -6.39 20.83 14.17
CA ASP A 146 -6.88 19.48 14.08
C ASP A 146 -6.69 18.89 12.70
N ALA A 147 -6.42 17.59 12.64
CA ALA A 147 -6.35 16.88 11.37
C ALA A 147 -7.73 16.92 10.68
N PRO A 148 -7.83 17.45 9.45
CA PRO A 148 -9.10 17.46 8.73
C PRO A 148 -9.47 16.04 8.29
N ILE A 149 -10.75 15.73 8.20
CA ILE A 149 -11.20 14.49 7.57
C ILE A 149 -11.14 14.69 6.05
N VAL A 150 -10.46 13.78 5.35
CA VAL A 150 -10.38 13.78 3.88
C VAL A 150 -10.96 12.47 3.37
N THR A 151 -11.91 12.57 2.46
CA THR A 151 -12.32 11.45 1.62
C THR A 151 -12.16 11.83 0.16
N ALA A 152 -11.79 10.85 -0.65
CA ALA A 152 -11.65 11.02 -2.08
C ALA A 152 -12.27 9.83 -2.79
N GLU A 153 -13.05 10.10 -3.82
CA GLU A 153 -13.69 9.08 -4.64
C GLU A 153 -13.54 9.44 -6.12
N LEU A 154 -13.37 8.43 -6.96
CA LEU A 154 -13.44 8.56 -8.41
C LEU A 154 -14.82 8.13 -8.91
N GLY A 155 -15.42 8.98 -9.73
CA GLY A 155 -16.54 8.59 -10.57
C GLY A 155 -16.09 7.63 -11.68
N SER A 156 -17.06 6.92 -12.29
CA SER A 156 -16.76 6.06 -13.43
C SER A 156 -16.16 6.87 -14.58
N PRO A 157 -15.12 6.35 -15.26
CA PRO A 157 -14.47 7.06 -16.35
C PRO A 157 -15.46 7.30 -17.51
N SER A 158 -15.42 8.50 -18.08
CA SER A 158 -16.14 8.85 -19.30
C SER A 158 -15.15 9.04 -20.45
N GLU A 159 -15.40 8.36 -21.57
CA GLU A 159 -14.61 8.55 -22.79
C GLU A 159 -14.89 9.92 -23.41
N ILE A 160 -13.83 10.57 -23.90
CA ILE A 160 -13.95 11.81 -24.66
C ILE A 160 -14.46 11.47 -26.08
N SER A 161 -15.78 11.56 -26.31
CA SER A 161 -16.38 11.30 -27.63
C SER A 161 -16.44 12.55 -28.52
N ASP A 162 -15.92 12.50 -29.74
CA ASP A 162 -16.17 13.52 -30.76
C ASP A 162 -17.51 13.24 -31.50
N ASP A 163 -18.52 14.07 -31.23
CA ASP A 163 -19.83 14.06 -31.90
C ASP A 163 -19.73 14.59 -33.34
N HIS A 164 -19.83 13.71 -34.32
CA HIS A 164 -20.17 14.09 -35.70
C HIS A 164 -21.36 13.30 -36.24
N GLY A 165 -22.56 13.79 -35.92
CA GLY A 165 -23.51 14.30 -36.92
C GLY A 165 -23.77 13.49 -38.20
N ASP A 166 -24.89 12.77 -38.19
CA ASP A 166 -25.70 12.28 -39.32
C ASP A 166 -25.60 13.12 -40.61
N HIS A 167 -25.09 12.51 -41.70
CA HIS A 167 -25.63 12.74 -43.05
C HIS A 167 -25.48 11.54 -44.00
N SER A 168 -26.63 11.16 -44.52
CA SER A 168 -26.94 10.10 -45.49
C SER A 168 -26.38 10.27 -46.92
N ALA A 169 -25.99 9.13 -47.50
CA ALA A 169 -26.29 8.61 -48.85
C ALA A 169 -25.84 9.33 -50.15
N ASP A 170 -25.53 8.46 -51.13
CA ASP A 170 -25.39 8.60 -52.59
C ASP A 170 -24.06 9.17 -53.15
N ASP A 171 -23.28 8.35 -53.86
CA ASP A 171 -23.40 8.19 -55.33
C ASP A 171 -22.39 7.13 -55.84
N ASP A 172 -22.92 6.19 -56.62
CA ASP A 172 -22.19 5.20 -57.41
C ASP A 172 -21.26 5.88 -58.43
N ARG A 173 -20.11 5.24 -58.74
CA ARG A 173 -19.71 5.03 -60.14
C ARG A 173 -18.54 4.05 -60.35
N ASP A 174 -18.89 2.99 -61.07
CA ASP A 174 -18.04 2.10 -61.88
C ASP A 174 -17.04 2.87 -62.77
N ASP A 175 -15.87 2.27 -63.04
CA ASP A 175 -15.54 1.72 -64.37
C ASP A 175 -14.09 1.19 -64.45
N HIS A 176 -13.98 -0.11 -64.71
CA HIS A 176 -13.05 -0.85 -65.58
C HIS A 176 -11.68 -0.26 -66.01
N GLU A 177 -10.62 -1.09 -65.95
CA GLU A 177 -10.02 -1.71 -67.17
C GLU A 177 -8.99 -2.81 -66.84
N ASP A 178 -9.11 -3.90 -67.60
CA ASP A 178 -8.31 -5.14 -67.60
C ASP A 178 -6.87 -4.94 -68.11
N HIS A 179 -5.95 -5.86 -67.78
CA HIS A 179 -5.16 -6.59 -68.79
C HIS A 179 -4.39 -7.80 -68.21
N ASP A 180 -4.70 -8.96 -68.77
CA ASP A 180 -4.08 -10.29 -68.59
C ASP A 180 -2.63 -10.42 -69.14
N ASP A 181 -1.84 -11.35 -68.60
CA ASP A 181 -1.44 -12.63 -69.24
C ASP A 181 -0.10 -13.22 -68.73
N HIS A 182 -0.16 -14.48 -68.25
CA HIS A 182 0.72 -15.67 -68.47
C HIS A 182 2.27 -15.56 -68.33
N GLU A 183 3.07 -16.54 -67.90
CA GLU A 183 2.94 -17.98 -67.64
C GLU A 183 4.23 -18.50 -66.92
N ASN A 184 4.02 -19.48 -66.04
CA ASN A 184 4.85 -20.62 -65.64
C ASN A 184 6.20 -20.90 -66.36
N HIS A 185 7.27 -21.22 -65.60
CA HIS A 185 8.21 -22.32 -65.94
C HIS A 185 9.15 -22.70 -64.79
N HIS A 186 9.07 -23.97 -64.37
CA HIS A 186 10.13 -24.70 -63.67
C HIS A 186 11.26 -25.11 -64.63
N ASP A 187 12.49 -24.99 -64.12
CA ASP A 187 13.58 -25.99 -64.09
C ASP A 187 14.86 -25.86 -64.96
N HIS A 188 15.97 -26.19 -64.26
CA HIS A 188 17.29 -26.69 -64.67
C HIS A 188 18.33 -25.76 -65.34
N GLY A 189 19.22 -25.21 -64.49
CA GLY A 189 20.66 -25.49 -64.46
C GLY A 189 21.52 -25.31 -65.73
N ARG A 190 22.47 -24.36 -65.65
CA ARG A 190 23.87 -24.57 -66.10
C ARG A 190 24.83 -23.52 -65.53
N HIS A 191 25.88 -24.05 -64.91
CA HIS A 191 27.11 -23.39 -64.49
C HIS A 191 27.65 -22.35 -65.49
N ASP A 192 28.08 -21.22 -64.95
CA ASP A 192 29.35 -20.63 -65.34
C ASP A 192 30.18 -20.34 -64.08
N GLY A 193 31.41 -20.84 -64.09
CA GLY A 193 32.35 -20.76 -62.98
C GLY A 193 33.17 -19.48 -63.01
N GLY A 194 33.17 -18.78 -61.88
CA GLY A 194 34.27 -17.93 -61.41
C GLY A 194 34.70 -18.44 -60.03
N GLN A 195 35.97 -18.81 -59.88
CA GLN A 195 36.52 -19.31 -58.60
C GLN A 195 36.89 -18.15 -57.66
N GLY A 196 36.46 -18.27 -56.39
CA GLY A 196 36.95 -17.59 -55.18
C GLY A 196 35.83 -16.78 -54.49
N SER A 197 35.35 -17.05 -53.27
CA SER A 197 35.73 -17.96 -52.17
C SER A 197 34.60 -18.96 -51.92
N GLY A 198 34.92 -20.20 -51.57
CA GLY A 198 33.93 -21.26 -51.36
C GLY A 198 33.37 -21.14 -49.95
N GLY A 199 32.11 -20.74 -49.84
CA GLY A 199 31.47 -20.68 -48.54
C GLY A 199 31.14 -22.05 -47.98
N GLU A 200 31.41 -22.26 -46.69
CA GLU A 200 31.05 -23.51 -46.02
C GLU A 200 29.53 -23.62 -45.88
N HIS A 201 28.97 -24.79 -46.19
CA HIS A 201 27.52 -25.03 -46.17
C HIS A 201 27.16 -25.88 -44.96
N HIS A 202 26.48 -25.28 -43.99
CA HIS A 202 26.09 -25.88 -42.71
C HIS A 202 24.58 -26.10 -42.67
N VAL A 203 24.16 -27.32 -42.30
CA VAL A 203 22.75 -27.68 -42.13
C VAL A 203 22.63 -28.25 -40.73
N LEU A 204 21.95 -27.54 -39.85
CA LEU A 204 21.77 -27.93 -38.44
C LEU A 204 20.64 -28.96 -38.34
N THR A 205 20.14 -29.23 -37.14
CA THR A 205 19.18 -30.30 -36.88
C THR A 205 17.75 -29.85 -37.16
N THR A 206 16.79 -30.21 -36.31
CA THR A 206 15.38 -29.75 -36.33
C THR A 206 14.94 -29.61 -34.87
N SER A 207 15.87 -29.22 -34.02
CA SER A 207 15.77 -28.99 -32.59
C SER A 207 16.61 -27.77 -32.31
N ALA A 208 16.32 -27.03 -31.24
CA ALA A 208 17.07 -25.82 -30.89
C ALA A 208 18.60 -26.07 -30.92
N ASP A 209 19.27 -25.34 -31.80
CA ASP A 209 20.68 -25.46 -32.10
C ASP A 209 21.43 -24.16 -31.75
N PHE A 210 22.66 -24.30 -31.24
CA PHE A 210 23.58 -23.17 -31.04
C PHE A 210 24.76 -23.30 -32.03
N PHE A 211 24.88 -22.34 -32.95
CA PHE A 211 25.91 -22.35 -33.98
C PHE A 211 26.72 -21.05 -34.02
N VAL A 212 28.03 -21.19 -34.14
CA VAL A 212 28.96 -20.07 -34.33
C VAL A 212 29.78 -20.32 -35.59
N GLY A 213 29.57 -19.46 -36.58
CA GLY A 213 30.26 -19.39 -37.86
C GLY A 213 31.69 -18.86 -37.75
N THR A 214 32.29 -18.55 -38.89
CA THR A 214 33.69 -18.15 -38.99
C THR A 214 33.82 -16.76 -39.61
N SER A 215 35.03 -16.35 -39.99
CA SER A 215 35.25 -15.05 -40.66
C SER A 215 35.24 -15.18 -42.19
N GLU A 216 34.69 -16.27 -42.72
CA GLU A 216 34.57 -16.58 -44.15
C GLU A 216 33.09 -16.55 -44.54
N ASN A 217 32.76 -16.58 -45.83
CA ASN A 217 31.35 -16.55 -46.23
C ASN A 217 30.70 -17.90 -45.93
N GLU A 218 29.66 -17.97 -45.14
CA GLU A 218 28.97 -19.21 -44.79
C GLU A 218 27.55 -19.29 -45.36
N HIS A 219 27.00 -20.51 -45.43
CA HIS A 219 25.62 -20.76 -45.77
C HIS A 219 25.00 -21.69 -44.75
N ILE A 220 24.18 -21.16 -43.84
CA ILE A 220 23.69 -21.81 -42.64
C ILE A 220 22.17 -22.01 -42.76
N TYR A 221 21.70 -23.22 -42.47
CA TYR A 221 20.29 -23.60 -42.48
C TYR A 221 19.95 -24.33 -41.18
N ALA A 222 19.17 -23.70 -40.31
CA ALA A 222 18.94 -24.18 -38.94
C ALA A 222 17.73 -25.14 -38.85
N LYS A 223 16.72 -24.86 -39.68
CA LYS A 223 15.52 -25.64 -39.97
C LYS A 223 14.38 -25.42 -38.99
N ALA A 224 14.36 -26.09 -37.85
CA ALA A 224 13.20 -26.04 -36.95
C ALA A 224 13.66 -26.12 -35.51
N GLY A 225 12.95 -25.46 -34.60
CA GLY A 225 13.41 -25.23 -33.23
C GLY A 225 13.92 -23.80 -33.07
N ASP A 226 14.04 -23.34 -31.82
CA ASP A 226 14.48 -21.98 -31.51
C ASP A 226 16.01 -21.92 -31.55
N ASP A 227 16.56 -21.44 -32.65
CA ASP A 227 17.97 -21.55 -32.97
C ASP A 227 18.73 -20.25 -32.63
N ILE A 228 19.97 -20.38 -32.15
CA ILE A 228 20.87 -19.24 -31.91
C ILE A 228 22.09 -19.34 -32.81
N ILE A 229 22.22 -18.40 -33.74
CA ILE A 229 23.25 -18.43 -34.80
C ILE A 229 24.05 -17.13 -34.83
N TYR A 230 25.37 -17.28 -34.82
CA TYR A 230 26.32 -16.17 -35.02
C TYR A 230 27.15 -16.40 -36.28
N GLY A 231 26.92 -15.65 -37.36
CA GLY A 231 27.68 -15.69 -38.62
C GLY A 231 29.14 -15.27 -38.43
N GLN A 232 29.39 -14.28 -37.59
CA GLN A 232 30.68 -13.66 -37.26
C GLN A 232 31.20 -12.70 -38.33
N GLY A 233 31.77 -13.17 -39.43
CA GLY A 233 32.13 -12.25 -40.51
C GLY A 233 32.38 -12.95 -41.82
N GLY A 234 32.45 -12.21 -42.92
CA GLY A 234 32.19 -12.78 -44.24
C GLY A 234 30.80 -12.34 -44.71
N ASN A 235 30.45 -12.70 -45.94
CA ASN A 235 29.11 -12.45 -46.48
C ASN A 235 28.30 -13.73 -46.36
N ASP A 236 27.58 -13.85 -45.26
CA ASP A 236 26.90 -15.05 -44.86
C ASP A 236 25.48 -15.11 -45.43
N LYS A 237 24.94 -16.32 -45.53
CA LYS A 237 23.52 -16.54 -45.76
C LYS A 237 22.98 -17.44 -44.67
N ILE A 238 22.08 -16.91 -43.85
CA ILE A 238 21.52 -17.54 -42.65
C ILE A 238 20.01 -17.69 -42.87
N ASP A 239 19.48 -18.87 -42.56
CA ASP A 239 18.08 -19.27 -42.66
C ASP A 239 17.72 -20.00 -41.36
N GLY A 240 16.94 -19.34 -40.49
CA GLY A 240 16.50 -19.86 -39.19
C GLY A 240 15.52 -21.01 -39.37
N GLY A 241 14.43 -20.74 -40.07
CA GLY A 241 13.47 -21.74 -40.51
C GLY A 241 12.17 -21.63 -39.72
N SER A 242 11.90 -22.50 -38.76
CA SER A 242 10.66 -22.44 -37.98
C SER A 242 10.92 -22.56 -36.49
N GLY A 243 10.46 -21.61 -35.69
CA GLY A 243 10.87 -21.44 -34.30
C GLY A 243 11.11 -19.95 -34.06
N ASN A 244 11.32 -19.57 -32.80
CA ASN A 244 11.70 -18.19 -32.47
C ASN A 244 13.24 -18.10 -32.47
N ASP A 245 13.80 -17.65 -33.57
CA ASP A 245 15.23 -17.72 -33.82
C ASP A 245 15.96 -16.43 -33.41
N ILE A 246 17.23 -16.55 -32.99
CA ILE A 246 18.14 -15.41 -32.76
C ILE A 246 19.32 -15.49 -33.73
N LEU A 247 19.31 -14.65 -34.75
CA LEU A 247 20.25 -14.71 -35.87
C LEU A 247 21.10 -13.43 -35.96
N TYR A 248 22.42 -13.59 -35.85
CA TYR A 248 23.39 -12.51 -36.01
C TYR A 248 24.25 -12.72 -37.27
N GLY A 249 24.24 -11.79 -38.22
CA GLY A 249 25.12 -11.80 -39.41
C GLY A 249 26.57 -11.53 -39.04
N GLY A 250 26.82 -10.38 -38.41
CA GLY A 250 28.16 -10.00 -37.95
C GLY A 250 28.82 -9.02 -38.91
N ALA A 251 30.00 -9.33 -39.44
CA ALA A 251 30.76 -8.42 -40.28
C ALA A 251 30.84 -8.87 -41.74
N GLY A 252 30.09 -8.21 -42.62
CA GLY A 252 30.10 -8.37 -44.07
C GLY A 252 28.73 -8.05 -44.63
N ASN A 253 28.46 -8.42 -45.87
CA ASN A 253 27.15 -8.18 -46.49
C ASN A 253 26.34 -9.47 -46.41
N ASP A 254 25.53 -9.59 -45.38
CA ASP A 254 24.86 -10.83 -44.99
C ASP A 254 23.44 -10.91 -45.57
N LYS A 255 22.93 -12.14 -45.74
CA LYS A 255 21.52 -12.40 -46.01
C LYS A 255 20.94 -13.23 -44.88
N ILE A 256 20.02 -12.65 -44.11
CA ILE A 256 19.37 -13.29 -42.97
C ILE A 256 17.87 -13.46 -43.28
N GLU A 257 17.34 -14.65 -43.01
CA GLU A 257 15.93 -15.02 -43.16
C GLU A 257 15.49 -15.73 -41.87
N GLY A 258 14.57 -15.12 -41.11
CA GLY A 258 14.06 -15.67 -39.85
C GLY A 258 13.20 -16.90 -40.10
N GLY A 259 12.11 -16.70 -40.85
CA GLY A 259 11.26 -17.78 -41.32
C GLY A 259 9.89 -17.70 -40.69
N SER A 260 9.50 -18.67 -39.85
CA SER A 260 8.22 -18.63 -39.14
C SER A 260 8.41 -18.69 -37.64
N GLY A 261 7.85 -17.74 -36.90
CA GLY A 261 8.09 -17.54 -35.47
C GLY A 261 8.37 -16.06 -35.23
N ASN A 262 8.56 -15.69 -33.97
CA ASN A 262 8.94 -14.32 -33.61
C ASN A 262 10.47 -14.27 -33.50
N ASP A 263 11.13 -13.76 -34.53
CA ASP A 263 12.57 -13.85 -34.68
C ASP A 263 13.29 -12.56 -34.24
N ILE A 264 14.53 -12.69 -33.75
CA ILE A 264 15.46 -11.57 -33.51
C ILE A 264 16.57 -11.63 -34.54
N LEU A 265 16.58 -10.67 -35.47
CA LEU A 265 17.48 -10.64 -36.61
C LEU A 265 18.41 -9.43 -36.57
N VAL A 266 19.72 -9.66 -36.54
CA VAL A 266 20.75 -8.61 -36.42
C VAL A 266 21.73 -8.70 -37.57
N GLY A 267 21.76 -7.70 -38.47
CA GLY A 267 22.67 -7.65 -39.63
C GLY A 267 24.12 -7.48 -39.21
N GLY A 268 24.44 -6.35 -38.57
CA GLY A 268 25.76 -6.10 -38.00
C GLY A 268 26.52 -5.01 -38.74
N SER A 269 27.55 -5.32 -39.51
CA SER A 269 28.32 -4.31 -40.26
C SER A 269 28.51 -4.72 -41.71
N GLY A 270 28.15 -3.84 -42.63
CA GLY A 270 28.11 -4.10 -44.06
C GLY A 270 26.74 -3.76 -44.61
N ASN A 271 26.46 -4.14 -45.85
CA ASN A 271 25.15 -3.90 -46.47
C ASN A 271 24.36 -5.21 -46.47
N ASP A 272 23.50 -5.36 -45.49
CA ASP A 272 22.81 -6.59 -45.14
C ASP A 272 21.41 -6.65 -45.77
N LYS A 273 20.92 -7.87 -45.95
CA LYS A 273 19.54 -8.14 -46.34
C LYS A 273 18.87 -9.00 -45.27
N ILE A 274 17.87 -8.45 -44.59
CA ILE A 274 17.14 -9.10 -43.50
C ILE A 274 15.67 -9.28 -43.91
N GLU A 275 15.13 -10.48 -43.70
CA GLU A 275 13.72 -10.81 -43.92
C GLU A 275 13.20 -11.58 -42.69
N GLY A 276 12.24 -11.00 -41.96
CA GLY A 276 11.62 -11.57 -40.77
C GLY A 276 10.85 -12.84 -41.10
N GLY A 277 9.81 -12.69 -41.91
CA GLY A 277 9.03 -13.82 -42.41
C GLY A 277 7.61 -13.75 -41.90
N SER A 278 7.16 -14.73 -41.12
CA SER A 278 5.84 -14.72 -40.49
C SER A 278 5.95 -14.78 -38.99
N GLY A 279 5.29 -13.87 -38.28
CA GLY A 279 5.44 -13.68 -36.83
C GLY A 279 5.75 -12.22 -36.53
N ASN A 280 5.92 -11.89 -35.26
CA ASN A 280 6.26 -10.54 -34.83
C ASN A 280 7.77 -10.45 -34.64
N ASP A 281 8.47 -9.91 -35.64
CA ASP A 281 9.92 -9.98 -35.70
C ASP A 281 10.59 -8.70 -35.16
N ILE A 282 11.77 -8.85 -34.58
CA ILE A 282 12.65 -7.75 -34.16
C ILE A 282 13.85 -7.69 -35.11
N LEU A 283 13.97 -6.58 -35.85
CA LEU A 283 15.03 -6.41 -36.84
C LEU A 283 16.00 -5.29 -36.44
N VAL A 284 17.30 -5.57 -36.50
CA VAL A 284 18.38 -4.61 -36.23
C VAL A 284 19.32 -4.59 -37.43
N SER A 285 19.36 -3.48 -38.17
CA SER A 285 20.17 -3.34 -39.39
C SER A 285 21.67 -3.38 -39.07
N GLY A 286 22.10 -2.50 -38.17
CA GLY A 286 23.51 -2.36 -37.81
C GLY A 286 24.13 -1.18 -38.54
N SER A 287 25.26 -1.36 -39.21
CA SER A 287 25.98 -0.28 -39.89
C SER A 287 26.17 -0.57 -41.37
N GLY A 288 25.65 0.31 -42.22
CA GLY A 288 25.79 0.22 -43.66
C GLY A 288 24.48 0.59 -44.34
N ASN A 289 24.32 0.24 -45.62
CA ASN A 289 23.06 0.50 -46.33
C ASN A 289 22.29 -0.81 -46.46
N ASP A 290 21.35 -1.02 -45.56
CA ASP A 290 20.70 -2.31 -45.38
C ASP A 290 19.35 -2.38 -46.06
N THR A 291 18.85 -3.60 -46.28
CA THR A 291 17.50 -3.86 -46.80
C THR A 291 16.77 -4.78 -45.86
N LEU A 292 15.71 -4.27 -45.24
CA LEU A 292 14.95 -4.95 -44.21
C LEU A 292 13.52 -5.15 -44.67
N ARG A 293 12.97 -6.31 -44.33
CA ARG A 293 11.56 -6.62 -44.50
C ARG A 293 11.07 -7.37 -43.27
N GLY A 294 10.10 -6.85 -42.54
CA GLY A 294 9.50 -7.59 -41.40
C GLY A 294 8.75 -8.80 -41.94
N GLY A 295 7.59 -8.58 -42.55
CA GLY A 295 6.92 -9.66 -43.26
C GLY A 295 5.43 -9.68 -42.96
N ASP A 296 4.91 -10.84 -42.57
CA ASP A 296 3.55 -11.00 -42.09
C ASP A 296 3.57 -11.00 -40.56
N GLY A 297 2.91 -10.03 -39.91
CA GLY A 297 2.89 -9.91 -38.45
C GLY A 297 3.04 -8.46 -38.03
N VAL A 298 3.39 -8.23 -36.77
CA VAL A 298 3.68 -6.90 -36.24
C VAL A 298 5.17 -6.82 -35.95
N ASP A 299 5.89 -6.18 -36.87
CA ASP A 299 7.34 -6.18 -36.87
C ASP A 299 7.91 -4.88 -36.29
N THR A 300 9.02 -4.98 -35.57
CA THR A 300 9.69 -3.85 -34.95
C THR A 300 11.14 -3.74 -35.44
N MET A 301 11.50 -2.61 -36.06
CA MET A 301 12.90 -2.28 -36.31
C MET A 301 13.50 -1.53 -35.12
N VAL A 302 14.65 -1.95 -34.62
CA VAL A 302 15.35 -1.28 -33.52
C VAL A 302 16.54 -0.48 -34.06
N LEU A 303 16.58 0.80 -33.69
CA LEU A 303 17.58 1.76 -34.12
C LEU A 303 18.38 2.29 -32.91
N PRO A 304 19.72 2.20 -32.95
CA PRO A 304 20.56 2.60 -31.82
C PRO A 304 20.69 4.13 -31.70
N GLY A 305 19.85 4.77 -30.90
CA GLY A 305 19.91 6.21 -30.67
C GLY A 305 18.53 6.79 -30.35
N ASN A 306 18.43 8.10 -30.19
CA ASN A 306 17.14 8.76 -30.01
C ASN A 306 16.48 9.00 -31.37
N ARG A 307 15.15 9.10 -31.44
CA ARG A 307 14.39 9.39 -32.67
C ARG A 307 14.91 10.62 -33.40
N SER A 308 15.39 11.62 -32.66
CA SER A 308 15.94 12.86 -33.23
C SER A 308 17.22 12.68 -34.05
N ASP A 309 17.91 11.54 -33.91
CA ASP A 309 19.14 11.23 -34.63
C ASP A 309 18.89 10.67 -36.04
N TYR A 310 17.64 10.36 -36.38
CA TYR A 310 17.24 9.71 -37.62
C TYR A 310 16.27 10.55 -38.45
N VAL A 311 16.46 10.52 -39.77
CA VAL A 311 15.49 10.96 -40.76
C VAL A 311 14.82 9.72 -41.34
N ILE A 312 13.50 9.64 -41.18
CA ILE A 312 12.69 8.56 -41.74
C ILE A 312 11.77 9.17 -42.79
N SER A 313 11.82 8.60 -43.99
CA SER A 313 11.09 9.10 -45.16
C SER A 313 10.31 7.96 -45.80
N ASP A 314 9.00 8.12 -45.96
CA ASP A 314 8.18 7.15 -46.70
C ASP A 314 8.29 7.38 -48.22
N HIS A 315 8.56 6.30 -48.94
CA HIS A 315 8.64 6.21 -50.39
C HIS A 315 7.63 5.20 -50.97
N GLY A 316 6.71 4.68 -50.15
CA GLY A 316 5.62 3.78 -50.52
C GLY A 316 4.38 4.48 -51.09
N GLN A 317 3.43 3.70 -51.59
CA GLN A 317 2.10 4.16 -51.99
C GLN A 317 1.07 3.15 -51.44
N GLY A 318 0.08 3.62 -50.69
CA GLY A 318 -0.91 2.76 -50.00
C GLY A 318 -0.29 1.93 -48.86
N ASN A 319 -0.95 0.83 -48.46
CA ASN A 319 -0.61 -0.01 -47.29
C ASN A 319 0.75 -0.76 -47.38
N ASN A 320 1.58 -0.46 -48.38
CA ASN A 320 2.93 -0.99 -48.54
C ASN A 320 3.93 0.15 -48.35
N HIS A 321 3.99 0.68 -47.13
CA HIS A 321 4.96 1.71 -46.77
C HIS A 321 6.38 1.17 -46.97
N ALA A 322 7.23 2.01 -47.55
CA ALA A 322 8.63 1.69 -47.80
C ALA A 322 9.47 2.83 -47.25
N PHE A 323 10.07 2.61 -46.08
CA PHE A 323 10.79 3.63 -45.36
C PHE A 323 12.24 3.66 -45.79
N ILE A 324 12.76 4.87 -45.97
CA ILE A 324 14.18 5.16 -46.02
C ILE A 324 14.56 5.73 -44.65
N VAL A 325 15.41 5.01 -43.92
CA VAL A 325 15.95 5.42 -42.62
C VAL A 325 17.38 5.91 -42.83
N GLU A 326 17.66 7.16 -42.48
CA GLU A 326 18.98 7.78 -42.62
C GLU A 326 19.41 8.42 -41.30
N HIS A 327 20.55 8.02 -40.76
CA HIS A 327 21.11 8.62 -39.55
C HIS A 327 21.75 9.99 -39.86
N VAL A 328 21.29 11.07 -39.22
CA VAL A 328 21.68 12.45 -39.55
C VAL A 328 22.74 13.05 -38.63
N ASN A 329 22.92 12.53 -37.42
CA ASN A 329 23.91 13.01 -36.46
C ASN A 329 25.13 12.06 -36.44
N GLY A 330 25.92 12.05 -37.53
CA GLY A 330 27.04 11.13 -37.81
C GLY A 330 28.02 10.81 -36.67
N GLY A 331 27.59 9.97 -35.72
CA GLY A 331 28.27 9.54 -34.51
C GLY A 331 28.25 8.03 -34.35
N LEU A 332 29.04 7.34 -35.18
CA LEU A 332 29.73 6.06 -34.93
C LEU A 332 28.98 4.78 -34.53
N LEU A 333 27.66 4.60 -34.70
CA LEU A 333 27.07 3.24 -34.54
C LEU A 333 26.14 2.78 -35.66
N ASP A 334 25.49 3.69 -36.38
CA ASP A 334 24.86 3.40 -37.66
C ASP A 334 25.24 4.52 -38.65
N SER A 335 25.87 4.14 -39.75
CA SER A 335 26.28 5.07 -40.80
C SER A 335 25.91 4.51 -42.16
N GLY A 336 24.61 4.49 -42.45
CA GLY A 336 24.12 4.40 -43.81
C GLY A 336 22.64 4.72 -43.94
N THR A 337 22.08 4.25 -45.05
CA THR A 337 20.73 4.54 -45.49
C THR A 337 20.03 3.21 -45.73
N ASP A 338 19.07 2.90 -44.87
CA ASP A 338 18.38 1.62 -44.86
C ASP A 338 17.04 1.69 -45.57
N ASN A 339 16.69 0.60 -46.25
CA ASN A 339 15.42 0.44 -46.95
C ASN A 339 14.56 -0.60 -46.23
N VAL A 340 13.46 -0.16 -45.64
CA VAL A 340 12.65 -0.94 -44.71
C VAL A 340 11.23 -1.08 -45.23
N LYS A 341 10.65 -2.28 -45.18
CA LYS A 341 9.28 -2.57 -45.62
C LYS A 341 8.58 -3.53 -44.68
N GLY A 342 7.25 -3.40 -44.55
CA GLY A 342 6.45 -4.28 -43.70
C GLY A 342 7.01 -4.31 -42.28
N VAL A 343 7.23 -3.11 -41.72
CA VAL A 343 7.62 -2.89 -40.33
C VAL A 343 6.66 -1.85 -39.80
N GLU A 344 5.97 -2.21 -38.73
CA GLU A 344 4.88 -1.42 -38.15
C GLU A 344 5.42 -0.47 -37.08
N TYR A 345 6.55 -0.81 -36.44
CA TYR A 345 7.15 0.00 -35.38
C TYR A 345 8.65 0.24 -35.56
N PHE A 346 9.09 1.44 -35.18
CA PHE A 346 10.50 1.79 -35.04
C PHE A 346 10.80 2.09 -33.57
N GLN A 347 11.71 1.33 -32.98
CA GLN A 347 12.17 1.47 -31.60
C GLN A 347 13.47 2.29 -31.57
N PHE A 348 13.47 3.35 -30.75
CA PHE A 348 14.62 4.18 -30.42
C PHE A 348 14.88 4.11 -28.90
N LEU A 349 16.00 4.66 -28.43
CA LEU A 349 16.31 4.81 -27.01
C LEU A 349 15.33 5.73 -26.27
N ASP A 350 14.69 6.65 -26.98
CA ASP A 350 13.72 7.61 -26.45
C ASP A 350 12.25 7.22 -26.74
N GLY A 351 12.00 5.98 -27.17
CA GLY A 351 10.65 5.42 -27.29
C GLY A 351 10.40 4.60 -28.56
N LYS A 352 9.23 3.95 -28.58
CA LYS A 352 8.71 3.19 -29.72
C LYS A 352 7.71 4.04 -30.50
N TYR A 353 7.85 4.10 -31.82
CA TYR A 353 7.01 4.93 -32.68
C TYR A 353 6.40 4.07 -33.77
N GLY A 354 5.09 4.20 -33.95
CA GLY A 354 4.41 3.59 -35.09
C GLY A 354 4.91 4.20 -36.39
N ALA A 355 5.03 3.38 -37.43
CA ALA A 355 5.49 3.79 -38.75
C ALA A 355 4.70 5.00 -39.30
N ASP A 356 3.41 5.09 -38.97
CA ASP A 356 2.51 6.18 -39.34
C ASP A 356 2.73 7.49 -38.54
N GLN A 357 3.18 7.38 -37.29
CA GLN A 357 3.48 8.53 -36.43
C GLN A 357 4.73 9.28 -36.91
N LEU A 358 5.61 8.61 -37.66
CA LEU A 358 6.89 9.16 -38.11
C LEU A 358 6.82 10.03 -39.37
N LEU A 359 5.65 10.09 -40.03
CA LEU A 359 5.48 10.74 -41.34
C LEU A 359 4.86 12.13 -41.31
N GLY A 360 4.63 12.72 -40.13
CA GLY A 360 4.28 14.14 -39.99
C GLY A 360 3.05 14.59 -40.80
N SER A 361 1.85 14.33 -40.27
CA SER A 361 0.57 14.98 -40.58
C SER A 361 0.34 15.52 -42.01
N ASN A 362 -0.44 14.80 -42.82
CA ASN A 362 -1.30 15.42 -43.82
C ASN A 362 -2.70 14.77 -43.81
N PRO A 363 -3.78 15.53 -43.52
CA PRO A 363 -5.13 14.98 -43.36
C PRO A 363 -5.86 14.82 -44.71
N SER A 364 -6.82 13.88 -44.74
CA SER A 364 -7.67 13.43 -45.85
C SER A 364 -6.95 12.54 -46.87
N VAL A 365 -7.39 11.31 -47.13
CA VAL A 365 -8.74 10.94 -47.55
C VAL A 365 -9.20 9.63 -46.88
N ASP A 366 -10.38 9.70 -46.29
CA ASP A 366 -11.29 8.60 -45.98
C ASP A 366 -11.48 7.69 -47.19
N ASP A 367 -11.08 6.43 -47.07
CA ASP A 367 -11.73 5.34 -47.80
C ASP A 367 -11.99 4.23 -46.79
N GLY A 368 -13.12 4.40 -46.09
CA GLY A 368 -13.57 3.53 -45.03
C GLY A 368 -13.52 2.04 -45.39
N HIS A 369 -13.19 1.25 -44.36
CA HIS A 369 -13.84 0.00 -43.94
C HIS A 369 -12.82 -0.86 -43.17
N ASN A 370 -12.44 -0.46 -41.94
CA ASN A 370 -12.52 -1.31 -40.75
C ASN A 370 -12.33 -0.47 -39.48
N HIS A 371 -13.13 -0.73 -38.45
CA HIS A 371 -13.33 0.12 -37.27
C HIS A 371 -12.44 -0.24 -36.07
N GLY A 372 -11.95 0.79 -35.36
CA GLY A 372 -11.52 0.81 -33.95
C GLY A 372 -10.01 1.03 -33.80
N HIS A 373 -9.47 2.05 -33.11
CA HIS A 373 -10.00 3.11 -32.26
C HIS A 373 -8.99 4.28 -32.35
N ALA A 374 -9.43 5.51 -32.57
CA ALA A 374 -8.57 6.69 -32.60
C ALA A 374 -8.92 7.58 -31.40
N GLY A 375 -7.92 7.82 -30.54
CA GLY A 375 -7.80 8.92 -29.56
C GLY A 375 -9.00 9.16 -28.65
N GLY A 376 -8.97 8.61 -27.43
CA GLY A 376 -10.04 8.78 -26.46
C GLY A 376 -9.56 8.69 -25.03
N GLY A 377 -8.94 9.76 -24.52
CA GLY A 377 -8.57 9.85 -23.10
C GLY A 377 -9.77 9.72 -22.18
N TYR A 378 -9.50 9.37 -20.93
CA TYR A 378 -10.52 9.17 -19.89
C TYR A 378 -10.64 10.41 -19.01
N VAL A 379 -11.88 10.82 -18.74
CA VAL A 379 -12.18 11.85 -17.75
C VAL A 379 -12.88 11.19 -16.56
N TYR A 380 -12.32 11.39 -15.37
CA TYR A 380 -12.89 10.97 -14.09
C TYR A 380 -13.43 12.19 -13.37
N ASP A 381 -14.64 12.06 -12.82
CA ASP A 381 -15.11 12.99 -11.80
C ASP A 381 -14.33 12.69 -10.51
N LEU A 382 -13.51 13.64 -10.04
CA LEU A 382 -12.70 13.48 -8.84
C LEU A 382 -13.36 14.24 -7.68
N ALA A 383 -14.03 13.50 -6.79
CA ALA A 383 -14.75 14.07 -5.67
C ALA A 383 -13.88 14.03 -4.41
N ILE A 384 -13.21 15.15 -4.09
CA ILE A 384 -12.47 15.32 -2.84
C ILE A 384 -13.34 16.10 -1.86
N HIS A 385 -13.66 15.47 -0.73
CA HIS A 385 -14.39 16.10 0.37
C HIS A 385 -13.46 16.28 1.57
N THR A 386 -13.40 17.51 2.06
CA THR A 386 -12.66 17.86 3.27
C THR A 386 -13.62 18.42 4.31
N ILE A 387 -13.58 17.88 5.52
CA ILE A 387 -14.34 18.39 6.66
C ILE A 387 -13.32 18.82 7.71
N LEU A 388 -13.38 20.08 8.12
CA LEU A 388 -12.63 20.56 9.28
C LEU A 388 -13.32 20.03 10.54
N THR A 389 -12.51 19.57 11.49
CA THR A 389 -12.97 18.96 12.74
C THR A 389 -13.32 20.03 13.79
N ASP A 390 -12.81 21.25 13.58
CA ASP A 390 -13.12 22.48 14.31
C ASP A 390 -14.63 22.79 14.46
N THR A 391 -15.00 23.20 15.67
CA THR A 391 -16.38 23.52 16.05
C THR A 391 -16.68 25.01 16.18
N ASP A 392 -15.68 25.89 16.27
CA ASP A 392 -15.85 27.33 16.46
C ASP A 392 -15.44 28.19 15.24
N GLY A 393 -14.80 27.59 14.25
CA GLY A 393 -14.46 28.22 12.97
C GLY A 393 -13.12 28.97 12.98
N SER A 394 -12.26 28.71 13.97
CA SER A 394 -10.88 29.19 14.06
C SER A 394 -9.96 28.58 12.98
N GLU A 395 -10.29 27.38 12.50
CA GLU A 395 -9.51 26.69 11.49
C GLU A 395 -9.88 27.09 10.06
N THR A 396 -8.86 27.07 9.21
CA THR A 396 -9.05 27.17 7.76
C THR A 396 -8.32 26.06 7.03
N LEU A 397 -8.94 25.55 5.97
CA LEU A 397 -8.27 24.65 5.05
C LEU A 397 -7.26 25.44 4.23
N SER A 398 -5.97 25.23 4.51
CA SER A 398 -4.87 26.03 3.96
C SER A 398 -4.50 25.62 2.55
N ASN A 399 -4.40 24.31 2.32
CA ASN A 399 -4.20 23.74 0.99
C ASN A 399 -4.74 22.30 0.93
N VAL A 400 -5.08 21.89 -0.29
CA VAL A 400 -5.22 20.47 -0.65
C VAL A 400 -4.15 20.21 -1.71
N THR A 401 -3.29 19.23 -1.49
CA THR A 401 -2.27 18.85 -2.47
C THR A 401 -2.56 17.46 -2.98
N VAL A 402 -2.60 17.32 -4.31
CA VAL A 402 -2.70 16.03 -4.99
C VAL A 402 -1.34 15.75 -5.61
N SER A 403 -0.67 14.70 -5.17
CA SER A 403 0.61 14.22 -5.72
C SER A 403 0.44 12.85 -6.37
N GLY A 404 1.40 12.48 -7.23
CA GLY A 404 1.31 11.24 -8.01
C GLY A 404 0.58 11.42 -9.34
N VAL A 405 0.41 12.66 -9.82
CA VAL A 405 -0.16 12.91 -11.17
C VAL A 405 0.93 12.68 -12.22
N PRO A 406 0.82 11.66 -13.08
CA PRO A 406 1.87 11.32 -14.06
C PRO A 406 1.88 12.27 -15.27
N ASP A 407 2.97 12.23 -16.03
CA ASP A 407 3.09 12.94 -17.30
C ASP A 407 2.06 12.40 -18.31
N GLY A 408 1.09 13.24 -18.70
CA GLY A 408 -0.05 12.82 -19.53
C GLY A 408 -1.40 12.87 -18.82
N ALA A 409 -1.41 13.02 -17.49
CA ALA A 409 -2.61 13.30 -16.72
C ALA A 409 -2.65 14.76 -16.24
N HIS A 410 -3.84 15.33 -16.05
CA HIS A 410 -3.99 16.68 -15.49
C HIS A 410 -5.33 16.87 -14.76
N LEU A 411 -5.34 17.78 -13.78
CA LEU A 411 -6.56 18.21 -13.10
C LEU A 411 -7.21 19.39 -13.82
N SER A 412 -8.54 19.48 -13.79
CA SER A 412 -9.28 20.59 -14.42
C SER A 412 -9.18 21.93 -13.68
N ALA A 413 -8.70 21.92 -12.44
CA ALA A 413 -8.48 23.09 -11.61
C ALA A 413 -7.25 22.91 -10.70
N GLY A 414 -6.79 23.98 -10.05
CA GLY A 414 -5.60 24.01 -9.22
C GLY A 414 -4.35 24.57 -9.93
N THR A 415 -3.25 24.59 -9.19
CA THR A 415 -1.92 25.02 -9.67
C THR A 415 -1.00 23.82 -9.78
N ASP A 416 -0.55 23.51 -10.99
CA ASP A 416 0.50 22.52 -11.26
C ASP A 416 1.87 23.04 -10.79
N ASN A 417 2.55 22.26 -9.94
CA ASN A 417 3.86 22.59 -9.39
C ASN A 417 5.03 22.08 -10.25
N GLY A 418 4.76 21.33 -11.33
CA GLY A 418 5.74 20.87 -12.32
C GLY A 418 6.59 19.67 -11.87
N ASN A 419 6.17 18.95 -10.84
CA ASN A 419 6.83 17.78 -10.28
C ASN A 419 5.85 16.62 -10.02
N GLY A 420 4.72 16.58 -10.74
CA GLY A 420 3.65 15.61 -10.52
C GLY A 420 2.76 15.90 -9.30
N SER A 421 2.83 17.12 -8.75
CA SER A 421 1.95 17.59 -7.68
C SER A 421 1.16 18.84 -8.07
N TRP A 422 -0.08 18.92 -7.59
CA TRP A 422 -1.02 20.01 -7.82
C TRP A 422 -1.50 20.57 -6.49
N THR A 423 -1.54 21.90 -6.37
CA THR A 423 -2.10 22.58 -5.21
C THR A 423 -3.47 23.15 -5.54
N LEU A 424 -4.49 22.75 -4.78
CA LEU A 424 -5.89 23.10 -4.91
C LEU A 424 -6.35 23.98 -3.74
N THR A 425 -7.29 24.89 -4.02
CA THR A 425 -8.04 25.64 -3.00
C THR A 425 -9.40 24.99 -2.76
N GLN A 426 -10.07 25.34 -1.66
CA GLN A 426 -11.43 24.86 -1.37
C GLN A 426 -12.44 25.15 -2.50
N HIS A 427 -12.21 26.21 -3.30
CA HIS A 427 -13.04 26.52 -4.46
C HIS A 427 -12.81 25.55 -5.63
N ASP A 428 -11.60 25.04 -5.79
CA ASP A 428 -11.21 24.18 -6.91
C ASP A 428 -11.75 22.74 -6.79
N LEU A 429 -12.16 22.33 -5.58
CA LEU A 429 -12.71 20.99 -5.33
C LEU A 429 -14.10 20.78 -5.95
N SER A 430 -14.83 21.86 -6.24
CA SER A 430 -16.19 21.75 -6.79
C SER A 430 -16.16 21.42 -8.28
N GLY A 431 -16.58 20.19 -8.62
CA GLY A 431 -16.61 19.71 -10.01
C GLY A 431 -15.22 19.44 -10.58
N LEU A 432 -14.24 19.12 -9.71
CA LEU A 432 -12.90 18.73 -10.10
C LEU A 432 -12.94 17.45 -10.93
N THR A 433 -12.15 17.41 -11.99
CA THR A 433 -12.02 16.25 -12.87
C THR A 433 -10.54 15.94 -13.09
N LEU A 434 -10.22 14.66 -13.15
CA LEU A 434 -8.92 14.17 -13.60
C LEU A 434 -9.06 13.72 -15.05
N THR A 435 -8.25 14.28 -15.94
CA THR A 435 -8.16 13.83 -17.34
C THR A 435 -6.87 13.07 -17.53
N VAL A 436 -6.98 11.82 -17.97
CA VAL A 436 -5.87 10.92 -18.25
C VAL A 436 -5.83 10.70 -19.76
N ASN A 437 -4.73 11.05 -20.40
CA ASN A 437 -4.54 10.80 -21.83
C ASN A 437 -4.10 9.35 -22.07
N ASP A 438 -4.30 8.86 -23.29
CA ASP A 438 -3.99 7.49 -23.74
C ASP A 438 -2.49 7.09 -23.65
N ASN A 439 -1.60 8.03 -23.34
CA ASN A 439 -0.17 7.78 -23.17
C ASN A 439 0.24 7.47 -21.72
N VAL A 440 -0.72 7.48 -20.79
CA VAL A 440 -0.52 7.00 -19.42
C VAL A 440 -0.85 5.51 -19.43
N GLU A 441 0.18 4.67 -19.55
CA GLU A 441 0.08 3.23 -19.81
C GLU A 441 0.13 2.38 -18.53
N HIS A 442 -0.04 2.96 -17.34
CA HIS A 442 -0.10 2.22 -16.07
C HIS A 442 -1.13 2.84 -15.13
N ASN A 443 -1.69 2.00 -14.24
CA ASN A 443 -2.44 2.48 -13.08
C ASN A 443 -1.52 3.29 -12.18
N PHE A 444 -2.07 4.28 -11.48
CA PHE A 444 -1.29 5.11 -10.57
C PHE A 444 -2.09 5.51 -9.35
N ALA A 445 -1.40 5.77 -8.25
CA ALA A 445 -2.00 6.25 -7.02
C ALA A 445 -1.87 7.76 -6.93
N LEU A 446 -2.97 8.42 -6.54
CA LEU A 446 -2.98 9.82 -6.16
C LEU A 446 -2.93 9.94 -4.65
N ASP A 447 -1.85 10.54 -4.16
CA ASP A 447 -1.72 10.90 -2.75
C ASP A 447 -2.35 12.27 -2.53
N ILE A 448 -3.43 12.30 -1.76
CA ILE A 448 -4.23 13.48 -1.48
C ILE A 448 -3.97 13.86 -0.03
N SER A 449 -3.32 15.02 0.15
CA SER A 449 -3.11 15.61 1.46
C SER A 449 -3.97 16.86 1.62
N ALA A 450 -4.57 17.03 2.80
CA ALA A 450 -5.26 18.24 3.16
C ALA A 450 -4.67 18.78 4.46
N THR A 451 -4.32 20.06 4.46
CA THR A 451 -3.73 20.72 5.62
C THR A 451 -4.68 21.78 6.17
N SER A 452 -5.12 21.61 7.41
CA SER A 452 -5.75 22.66 8.20
C SER A 452 -4.66 23.56 8.79
N THR A 453 -4.98 24.83 8.97
CA THR A 453 -4.13 25.77 9.68
C THR A 453 -4.94 26.69 10.54
N GLU A 454 -4.35 27.02 11.68
CA GLU A 454 -4.88 28.04 12.56
C GLU A 454 -4.78 29.43 11.96
N ALA A 455 -5.85 30.21 12.12
CA ALA A 455 -5.88 31.62 11.73
C ALA A 455 -4.91 32.48 12.58
N ASP A 456 -4.68 32.09 13.84
CA ASP A 456 -4.06 32.94 14.86
C ASP A 456 -2.69 32.45 15.38
N GLY A 457 -2.29 31.21 15.09
CA GLY A 457 -1.12 30.56 15.73
C GLY A 457 -0.09 29.88 14.82
N GLY A 458 -0.41 29.62 13.55
CA GLY A 458 0.51 28.97 12.61
C GLY A 458 0.77 27.47 12.85
N SER A 459 0.01 26.83 13.74
CA SER A 459 -0.06 25.36 13.80
C SER A 459 -0.76 24.82 12.55
N SER A 460 -0.38 23.62 12.13
CA SER A 460 -0.94 22.93 10.97
C SER A 460 -1.03 21.44 11.23
N ALA A 461 -2.17 20.83 10.92
CA ALA A 461 -2.32 19.38 10.90
C ALA A 461 -2.66 18.92 9.49
N THR A 462 -2.21 17.71 9.13
CA THR A 462 -2.35 17.19 7.77
C THR A 462 -2.83 15.76 7.82
N THR A 463 -3.81 15.47 6.98
CA THR A 463 -4.32 14.12 6.73
C THR A 463 -3.93 13.70 5.32
N LEU A 464 -3.52 12.43 5.16
CA LEU A 464 -3.19 11.83 3.88
C LEU A 464 -4.20 10.71 3.58
N THR A 465 -4.67 10.67 2.34
CA THR A 465 -5.39 9.52 1.80
C THR A 465 -4.86 9.21 0.41
N THR A 466 -4.87 7.94 0.04
CA THR A 466 -4.38 7.47 -1.26
C THR A 466 -5.58 6.99 -2.06
N LEU A 467 -5.67 7.43 -3.32
CA LEU A 467 -6.74 7.09 -4.24
C LEU A 467 -6.13 6.44 -5.49
N ASN A 468 -6.44 5.16 -5.70
CA ASN A 468 -5.99 4.44 -6.88
C ASN A 468 -6.79 4.87 -8.10
N VAL A 469 -6.09 5.22 -9.18
CA VAL A 469 -6.65 5.55 -10.49
C VAL A 469 -6.41 4.37 -11.41
N ASP A 470 -7.48 3.62 -11.67
CA ASP A 470 -7.47 2.56 -12.68
C ASP A 470 -7.63 3.20 -14.06
N VAL A 471 -6.60 3.11 -14.91
CA VAL A 471 -6.62 3.62 -16.29
C VAL A 471 -7.12 2.51 -17.22
N PRO A 472 -8.31 2.64 -17.83
CA PRO A 472 -8.81 1.62 -18.74
C PRO A 472 -7.85 1.47 -19.93
N ASN A 473 -7.50 0.22 -20.25
CA ASN A 473 -6.58 -0.18 -21.34
C ASN A 473 -5.09 0.19 -21.17
N ALA A 474 -4.63 0.57 -19.98
CA ALA A 474 -3.19 0.75 -19.67
C ALA A 474 -2.40 -0.57 -19.74
N ASP A 475 -3.04 -1.70 -19.45
CA ASP A 475 -2.38 -2.98 -19.25
C ASP A 475 -2.81 -4.02 -20.30
N HIS A 476 -2.32 -3.86 -21.54
CA HIS A 476 -2.33 -4.97 -22.50
C HIS A 476 -1.02 -5.75 -22.39
N GLY A 477 -0.80 -6.41 -21.26
CA GLY A 477 0.24 -7.41 -21.18
C GLY A 477 -0.15 -8.72 -21.88
N ALA A 478 0.85 -9.52 -22.22
CA ALA A 478 0.66 -10.78 -22.92
C ALA A 478 0.09 -11.86 -21.99
N VAL A 479 -0.76 -12.73 -22.54
CA VAL A 479 -1.08 -14.02 -21.92
C VAL A 479 -0.12 -15.06 -22.51
N LEU A 480 0.82 -15.53 -21.69
CA LEU A 480 1.85 -16.49 -22.07
C LEU A 480 1.54 -17.84 -21.42
N THR A 481 1.51 -18.91 -22.22
CA THR A 481 1.26 -20.28 -21.74
C THR A 481 2.35 -21.23 -22.23
N GLY A 482 3.05 -21.94 -21.34
CA GLY A 482 4.14 -22.89 -21.66
C GLY A 482 3.64 -24.26 -22.13
N GLY A 483 2.68 -24.83 -21.41
CA GLY A 483 2.10 -26.14 -21.74
C GLY A 483 2.74 -27.28 -20.92
N ASP A 484 2.95 -28.45 -21.51
CA ASP A 484 3.68 -29.53 -20.82
C ASP A 484 5.18 -29.38 -21.13
N GLY A 485 6.07 -29.25 -20.14
CA GLY A 485 7.49 -29.05 -20.38
C GLY A 485 8.22 -28.34 -19.24
N SER A 486 9.50 -28.04 -19.45
CA SER A 486 10.19 -27.04 -18.64
C SER A 486 10.34 -25.82 -19.52
N ASP A 487 9.49 -24.83 -19.30
CA ASP A 487 9.34 -23.64 -20.10
C ASP A 487 9.99 -22.42 -19.42
N THR A 488 10.24 -21.37 -20.20
CA THR A 488 10.71 -20.09 -19.67
C THR A 488 9.85 -19.00 -20.27
N LEU A 489 9.02 -18.39 -19.44
CA LEU A 489 8.09 -17.33 -19.81
C LEU A 489 8.65 -16.03 -19.25
N VAL A 490 8.86 -15.05 -20.13
CA VAL A 490 9.34 -13.73 -19.75
C VAL A 490 8.35 -12.70 -20.29
N GLY A 491 7.76 -11.97 -19.37
CA GLY A 491 6.87 -10.87 -19.65
C GLY A 491 7.60 -9.60 -20.10
N ASP A 492 6.82 -8.63 -20.56
CA ASP A 492 7.29 -7.35 -21.06
C ASP A 492 7.20 -6.25 -19.99
N GLY A 493 6.64 -5.09 -20.32
CA GLY A 493 6.54 -3.95 -19.40
C GLY A 493 5.11 -3.62 -18.97
N GLY A 494 4.12 -4.42 -19.37
CA GLY A 494 2.72 -4.27 -18.98
C GLY A 494 2.18 -5.51 -18.28
N ALA A 495 1.00 -5.45 -17.66
CA ALA A 495 0.44 -6.55 -16.86
C ALA A 495 0.17 -7.85 -17.63
N ASN A 496 1.09 -8.80 -17.53
CA ASN A 496 1.06 -10.07 -18.20
C ASN A 496 0.36 -11.14 -17.36
N VAL A 497 -0.11 -12.20 -18.02
CA VAL A 497 -0.58 -13.42 -17.35
C VAL A 497 0.29 -14.59 -17.82
N LEU A 498 1.10 -15.15 -16.92
CA LEU A 498 2.05 -16.22 -17.23
C LEU A 498 1.58 -17.54 -16.62
N ASP A 499 1.43 -18.56 -17.44
CA ASP A 499 1.10 -19.92 -17.01
C ASP A 499 2.09 -20.91 -17.60
N GLY A 500 3.01 -21.42 -16.78
CA GLY A 500 4.01 -22.41 -17.23
C GLY A 500 3.36 -23.69 -17.75
N GLY A 501 2.27 -24.10 -17.10
CA GLY A 501 1.61 -25.37 -17.34
C GLY A 501 2.24 -26.48 -16.50
N HIS A 502 2.43 -27.67 -17.07
CA HIS A 502 2.99 -28.80 -16.34
C HIS A 502 4.50 -28.93 -16.56
N GLY A 503 5.29 -28.80 -15.51
CA GLY A 503 6.65 -29.32 -15.45
C GLY A 503 7.53 -28.52 -14.51
N ALA A 504 8.58 -27.88 -14.99
CA ALA A 504 9.46 -27.12 -14.09
C ALA A 504 9.92 -25.88 -14.82
N ASP A 505 9.20 -24.81 -14.59
CA ASP A 505 9.17 -23.62 -15.42
C ASP A 505 9.83 -22.43 -14.71
N LEU A 506 10.25 -21.46 -15.50
CA LEU A 506 10.74 -20.17 -15.03
C LEU A 506 9.81 -19.08 -15.54
N LEU A 507 9.04 -18.47 -14.64
CA LEU A 507 8.13 -17.38 -14.96
C LEU A 507 8.72 -16.07 -14.44
N SER A 508 8.89 -15.10 -15.32
CA SER A 508 9.38 -13.76 -14.99
C SER A 508 8.40 -12.73 -15.54
N GLY A 509 7.71 -11.96 -14.69
CA GLY A 509 6.74 -10.95 -15.09
C GLY A 509 7.37 -9.76 -15.83
N GLY A 510 8.52 -9.29 -15.36
CA GLY A 510 9.24 -8.19 -16.03
C GLY A 510 8.90 -6.87 -15.38
N GLY A 511 8.26 -5.95 -16.11
CA GLY A 511 7.68 -4.74 -15.53
C GLY A 511 6.17 -4.73 -15.71
N GLY A 512 5.45 -4.00 -14.86
CA GLY A 512 3.99 -3.98 -14.86
C GLY A 512 3.43 -4.82 -13.71
N ASN A 513 2.11 -4.95 -13.63
CA ASN A 513 1.45 -5.71 -12.55
C ASN A 513 1.05 -7.09 -13.06
N ASP A 514 1.90 -8.08 -12.88
CA ASP A 514 1.76 -9.37 -13.54
C ASP A 514 0.94 -10.36 -12.71
N THR A 515 0.34 -11.35 -13.37
CA THR A 515 -0.25 -12.52 -12.73
C THR A 515 0.46 -13.79 -13.17
N LEU A 516 1.14 -14.45 -12.23
CA LEU A 516 1.85 -15.70 -12.46
C LEU A 516 0.99 -16.85 -11.91
N MET A 517 0.75 -17.88 -12.72
CA MET A 517 -0.05 -19.05 -12.34
C MET A 517 0.85 -20.12 -11.75
N TYR A 518 0.49 -20.60 -10.56
CA TYR A 518 1.26 -21.59 -9.81
C TYR A 518 1.39 -22.93 -10.54
N SER A 519 0.28 -23.41 -11.13
CA SER A 519 0.14 -24.71 -11.80
C SER A 519 0.53 -25.95 -10.96
N ASP A 520 -0.20 -27.06 -11.13
CA ASP A 520 0.02 -28.30 -10.36
C ASP A 520 0.89 -29.28 -11.16
N ASP A 521 2.16 -29.44 -10.78
CA ASP A 521 3.12 -30.36 -11.44
C ASP A 521 3.20 -31.73 -10.76
N GLY A 522 2.52 -31.88 -9.63
CA GLY A 522 2.51 -33.11 -8.86
C GLY A 522 2.25 -32.85 -7.38
N ASN A 523 2.47 -33.88 -6.57
CA ASN A 523 2.15 -33.81 -5.14
C ASN A 523 3.39 -34.00 -4.28
N TRP A 524 3.45 -33.26 -3.17
CA TRP A 524 4.48 -33.43 -2.17
C TRP A 524 4.51 -34.87 -1.62
N SER A 525 5.70 -35.47 -1.63
CA SER A 525 5.88 -36.86 -1.18
C SER A 525 5.80 -37.01 0.34
N HIS A 526 5.62 -38.26 0.82
CA HIS A 526 5.25 -38.62 2.21
C HIS A 526 6.25 -38.27 3.34
N HIS A 527 7.20 -37.36 3.16
CA HIS A 527 8.18 -36.95 4.19
C HIS A 527 8.52 -35.46 4.19
N TYR A 528 7.82 -34.63 3.42
CA TYR A 528 7.98 -33.17 3.44
C TYR A 528 6.95 -32.54 4.36
N GLY A 529 7.30 -31.41 4.97
CA GLY A 529 6.38 -30.61 5.76
C GLY A 529 6.93 -29.21 5.93
N ALA A 530 6.01 -28.26 5.98
CA ALA A 530 6.31 -26.87 6.27
C ALA A 530 6.72 -26.76 7.74
N LEU A 531 7.75 -25.97 8.00
CA LEU A 531 8.24 -25.70 9.34
C LEU A 531 8.36 -24.20 9.46
N ASN A 532 7.53 -23.62 10.33
CA ASN A 532 7.63 -22.20 10.64
C ASN A 532 8.96 -21.95 11.35
N VAL A 533 9.95 -21.51 10.58
CA VAL A 533 11.30 -21.21 11.08
C VAL A 533 11.44 -19.75 11.47
N GLY A 534 10.48 -18.88 11.10
CA GLY A 534 10.51 -17.44 11.32
C GLY A 534 11.35 -16.69 10.27
N SER A 535 11.51 -15.39 10.47
CA SER A 535 12.23 -14.48 9.56
C SER A 535 13.65 -14.16 10.05
N PRO A 536 14.50 -13.48 9.26
CA PRO A 536 15.88 -13.20 9.67
C PRO A 536 15.96 -12.36 10.96
N GLY A 537 16.43 -12.99 12.04
CA GLY A 537 16.61 -12.33 13.34
C GLY A 537 15.46 -12.54 14.33
N HIS A 538 14.40 -13.22 13.91
CA HIS A 538 13.26 -13.62 14.73
C HIS A 538 13.11 -15.15 14.67
N GLU A 539 12.90 -15.80 15.80
CA GLU A 539 12.72 -17.25 15.84
C GLU A 539 11.26 -17.56 15.50
N GLY A 540 11.01 -18.50 14.59
CA GLY A 540 9.64 -18.95 14.30
C GLY A 540 9.03 -19.78 15.42
N SER A 541 7.73 -20.06 15.29
CA SER A 541 6.99 -20.91 16.24
C SER A 541 7.52 -22.35 16.31
N GLY A 542 8.28 -22.80 15.30
CA GLY A 542 8.76 -24.17 15.18
C GLY A 542 7.64 -25.17 14.88
N GLN A 543 6.45 -24.68 14.53
CA GLN A 543 5.31 -25.51 14.18
C GLN A 543 5.57 -26.26 12.87
N PHE A 544 5.26 -27.55 12.87
CA PHE A 544 5.43 -28.41 11.70
C PHE A 544 4.06 -28.82 11.15
N VAL A 545 3.84 -28.58 9.86
CA VAL A 545 2.64 -28.99 9.12
C VAL A 545 3.02 -30.02 8.07
N ASN A 546 2.28 -31.13 8.04
CA ASN A 546 2.49 -32.18 7.05
C ASN A 546 1.75 -31.83 5.76
N ILE A 547 2.51 -31.62 4.68
CA ILE A 547 1.99 -31.24 3.36
C ILE A 547 1.87 -32.43 2.40
N ALA A 548 1.97 -33.67 2.92
CA ALA A 548 1.94 -34.85 2.06
C ALA A 548 0.60 -34.97 1.32
N GLY A 549 0.65 -34.82 0.00
CA GLY A 549 -0.53 -34.89 -0.86
C GLY A 549 -1.01 -33.52 -1.36
N GLU A 550 -0.53 -32.41 -0.79
CA GLU A 550 -0.78 -31.09 -1.36
C GLU A 550 -0.05 -30.98 -2.70
N ASN A 551 -0.63 -30.21 -3.60
CA ASN A 551 -0.09 -29.91 -4.91
C ASN A 551 1.22 -29.13 -4.76
N GLN A 552 2.10 -29.38 -5.72
CA GLN A 552 3.45 -28.86 -5.75
C GLN A 552 3.71 -28.36 -7.16
N SER A 553 3.95 -27.06 -7.29
CA SER A 553 4.64 -26.50 -8.45
C SER A 553 6.13 -26.76 -8.33
N HIS A 554 6.78 -27.20 -9.41
CA HIS A 554 8.25 -27.26 -9.51
C HIS A 554 8.85 -26.00 -10.13
N ASP A 555 8.05 -24.95 -10.27
CA ASP A 555 8.42 -23.72 -10.96
C ASP A 555 9.16 -22.73 -10.05
N VAL A 556 9.74 -21.73 -10.72
CA VAL A 556 10.38 -20.57 -10.13
C VAL A 556 9.66 -19.32 -10.63
N PHE A 557 9.22 -18.46 -9.70
CA PHE A 557 8.42 -17.27 -9.99
C PHE A 557 9.18 -15.99 -9.63
N HIS A 558 9.26 -15.08 -10.59
CA HIS A 558 9.81 -13.74 -10.39
C HIS A 558 8.79 -12.73 -10.91
N GLY A 559 8.17 -11.89 -10.07
CA GLY A 559 7.23 -10.88 -10.57
C GLY A 559 7.99 -9.78 -11.31
N GLY A 560 8.77 -8.99 -10.58
CA GLY A 560 9.69 -8.03 -11.20
C GLY A 560 9.48 -6.62 -10.67
N GLU A 561 9.33 -5.64 -11.57
CA GLU A 561 8.94 -4.27 -11.20
C GLU A 561 7.43 -4.10 -11.30
N GLY A 562 6.74 -3.87 -10.19
CA GLY A 562 5.31 -3.61 -10.18
C GLY A 562 4.65 -4.17 -8.94
N TYR A 563 3.35 -4.46 -9.04
CA TYR A 563 2.58 -5.17 -8.03
C TYR A 563 2.11 -6.50 -8.60
N ASP A 564 2.83 -7.56 -8.27
CA ASP A 564 2.69 -8.85 -8.94
C ASP A 564 1.89 -9.84 -8.09
N THR A 565 1.02 -10.60 -8.75
CA THR A 565 0.14 -11.60 -8.13
C THR A 565 0.59 -13.01 -8.50
N LEU A 566 0.87 -13.85 -7.51
CA LEU A 566 0.98 -15.30 -7.69
C LEU A 566 -0.37 -15.94 -7.37
N LYS A 567 -0.99 -16.55 -8.39
CA LYS A 567 -2.29 -17.20 -8.28
C LYS A 567 -2.13 -18.71 -8.21
N MET A 568 -2.49 -19.28 -7.07
CA MET A 568 -2.50 -20.72 -6.83
C MET A 568 -3.79 -21.36 -7.40
N THR A 569 -3.89 -22.68 -7.33
CA THR A 569 -5.00 -23.44 -7.91
C THR A 569 -6.20 -23.49 -6.96
N ASP A 570 -7.33 -24.06 -7.41
CA ASP A 570 -8.47 -24.37 -6.53
C ASP A 570 -8.32 -25.75 -5.83
N GLY A 571 -7.10 -26.29 -5.78
CA GLY A 571 -6.76 -27.51 -5.05
C GLY A 571 -6.01 -27.18 -3.77
N ASN A 572 -5.73 -28.20 -2.94
CA ASN A 572 -4.84 -27.97 -1.81
C ASN A 572 -3.41 -27.80 -2.31
N ASP A 573 -2.82 -26.64 -2.08
CA ASP A 573 -1.54 -26.25 -2.63
C ASP A 573 -0.51 -25.97 -1.53
N ALA A 574 0.78 -26.09 -1.84
CA ALA A 574 1.84 -25.77 -0.88
C ALA A 574 2.98 -24.96 -1.52
N LEU A 575 3.10 -23.70 -1.13
CA LEU A 575 4.07 -22.72 -1.60
C LEU A 575 5.18 -22.50 -0.55
N PHE A 576 6.43 -22.46 -1.02
CA PHE A 576 7.60 -22.23 -0.17
C PHE A 576 8.49 -21.14 -0.74
N LEU A 577 9.03 -20.29 0.14
CA LEU A 577 10.06 -19.34 -0.23
C LEU A 577 11.37 -20.04 -0.67
N ASP A 578 11.78 -21.11 0.03
CA ASP A 578 12.98 -21.92 -0.31
C ASP A 578 12.77 -23.41 0.06
N ASP A 579 12.69 -24.28 -0.95
CA ASP A 579 12.51 -25.73 -0.79
C ASP A 579 13.63 -26.42 0.02
N SER A 580 14.82 -25.84 0.07
CA SER A 580 16.01 -26.57 0.48
C SER A 580 16.13 -26.76 1.98
N HIS A 581 15.43 -25.98 2.82
CA HIS A 581 15.50 -25.97 4.30
C HIS A 581 16.95 -26.06 4.86
N SER A 582 17.96 -25.79 4.03
CA SER A 582 19.36 -26.09 4.30
C SER A 582 20.15 -24.83 4.00
N ALA A 583 21.04 -24.46 4.92
CA ALA A 583 21.83 -23.23 4.91
C ALA A 583 22.83 -23.09 3.74
N SER A 584 22.44 -23.44 2.51
CA SER A 584 23.22 -23.29 1.28
C SER A 584 22.64 -22.15 0.45
N PRO A 585 23.20 -20.93 0.51
CA PRO A 585 22.73 -19.73 -0.20
C PRO A 585 22.95 -19.77 -1.73
N SER A 586 23.01 -20.96 -2.34
CA SER A 586 23.43 -21.14 -3.73
C SER A 586 22.30 -21.26 -4.75
N ASN A 587 21.04 -21.37 -4.32
CA ASN A 587 19.90 -21.57 -5.23
C ASN A 587 18.89 -20.41 -5.28
N GLY A 588 19.03 -19.38 -4.45
CA GLY A 588 18.05 -18.27 -4.37
C GLY A 588 16.66 -18.72 -3.87
N PRO A 589 15.77 -17.77 -3.53
CA PRO A 589 14.38 -18.11 -3.25
C PRO A 589 13.66 -18.54 -4.55
N ARG A 590 12.63 -19.39 -4.40
CA ARG A 590 11.79 -19.85 -5.52
C ARG A 590 10.76 -18.83 -5.96
N ILE A 591 10.40 -17.92 -5.07
CA ILE A 591 9.58 -16.75 -5.37
C ILE A 591 10.36 -15.48 -5.07
N SER A 592 10.19 -14.44 -5.85
CA SER A 592 10.75 -13.11 -5.57
C SER A 592 9.98 -12.00 -6.28
N GLY A 593 9.82 -10.85 -5.61
CA GLY A 593 9.10 -9.71 -6.19
C GLY A 593 7.67 -10.08 -6.53
N ILE A 594 7.00 -10.80 -5.62
CA ILE A 594 5.57 -11.07 -5.67
C ILE A 594 4.99 -10.43 -4.43
N GLU A 595 4.11 -9.45 -4.61
CA GLU A 595 3.53 -8.68 -3.52
C GLU A 595 2.16 -9.22 -3.12
N HIS A 596 1.50 -10.01 -3.97
CA HIS A 596 0.19 -10.59 -3.70
C HIS A 596 0.15 -12.10 -3.97
N ILE A 597 -0.35 -12.88 -3.02
CA ILE A 597 -0.52 -14.33 -3.17
C ILE A 597 -2.00 -14.66 -2.99
N GLU A 598 -2.61 -15.25 -4.01
CA GLU A 598 -3.98 -15.78 -3.95
C GLU A 598 -3.90 -17.31 -3.85
N ALA A 599 -4.12 -17.87 -2.66
CA ALA A 599 -4.05 -19.32 -2.42
C ALA A 599 -5.22 -20.07 -3.09
N GLY A 600 -6.40 -19.43 -3.17
CA GLY A 600 -7.54 -19.97 -3.90
C GLY A 600 -8.49 -20.78 -3.03
N ALA A 601 -8.82 -22.00 -3.44
CA ALA A 601 -9.68 -22.88 -2.66
C ALA A 601 -8.94 -24.17 -2.39
N GLY A 602 -9.09 -24.76 -1.22
CA GLY A 602 -8.22 -25.86 -0.81
C GLY A 602 -7.81 -25.65 0.63
N ASN A 603 -7.20 -26.65 1.25
CA ASN A 603 -6.44 -26.37 2.47
C ASN A 603 -5.01 -26.09 2.03
N ASP A 604 -4.67 -24.82 1.97
CA ASP A 604 -3.43 -24.35 1.37
C ASP A 604 -2.36 -24.08 2.42
N VAL A 605 -1.10 -24.18 2.00
CA VAL A 605 0.06 -23.90 2.86
C VAL A 605 0.96 -22.90 2.16
N VAL A 606 1.02 -21.68 2.69
CA VAL A 606 1.93 -20.63 2.25
C VAL A 606 2.99 -20.43 3.33
N ASP A 607 4.22 -20.88 3.05
CA ASP A 607 5.36 -20.77 3.97
C ASP A 607 6.43 -19.85 3.39
N LEU A 608 6.37 -18.58 3.80
CA LEU A 608 7.36 -17.55 3.44
C LEU A 608 8.48 -17.42 4.47
N THR A 609 8.51 -18.31 5.47
CA THR A 609 9.47 -18.21 6.56
C THR A 609 10.87 -18.60 6.09
N SER A 610 11.88 -17.82 6.48
CA SER A 610 13.27 -18.11 6.20
C SER A 610 14.21 -17.41 7.16
N GLN A 611 15.19 -18.14 7.67
CA GLN A 611 16.27 -17.59 8.51
C GLN A 611 17.37 -16.87 7.69
N HIS A 612 17.21 -16.80 6.38
CA HIS A 612 18.23 -16.28 5.45
C HIS A 612 17.73 -15.20 4.52
N TYR A 613 16.51 -15.35 4.02
CA TYR A 613 15.88 -14.39 3.13
C TYR A 613 14.72 -13.74 3.85
N ASP A 614 14.61 -12.43 3.69
CA ASP A 614 13.46 -11.68 4.14
C ASP A 614 12.58 -11.39 2.92
N TYR A 615 11.26 -11.48 3.07
CA TYR A 615 10.32 -11.37 1.97
C TYR A 615 9.53 -10.07 1.93
N GLY A 616 9.93 -9.03 2.68
CA GLY A 616 9.29 -7.71 2.58
C GLY A 616 7.78 -7.74 2.81
N ASN A 617 7.09 -6.66 2.43
CA ASN A 617 5.64 -6.57 2.65
C ASN A 617 4.89 -7.41 1.61
N VAL A 618 4.01 -8.28 2.06
CA VAL A 618 3.19 -9.14 1.21
C VAL A 618 1.71 -9.09 1.59
N GLN A 619 0.84 -9.21 0.59
CA GLN A 619 -0.58 -9.49 0.76
C GLN A 619 -0.84 -10.98 0.50
N ILE A 620 -1.49 -11.67 1.42
CA ILE A 620 -1.85 -13.09 1.27
C ILE A 620 -3.37 -13.23 1.44
N ASP A 621 -4.03 -13.85 0.47
CA ASP A 621 -5.43 -14.27 0.54
C ASP A 621 -5.52 -15.80 0.51
N GLY A 622 -5.86 -16.40 1.67
CA GLY A 622 -6.05 -17.84 1.83
C GLY A 622 -7.26 -18.37 1.08
N GLY A 623 -8.28 -17.53 0.88
CA GLY A 623 -9.47 -17.91 0.14
C GLY A 623 -10.38 -18.89 0.91
N SER A 624 -10.52 -20.14 0.48
CA SER A 624 -11.42 -21.09 1.16
C SER A 624 -10.80 -22.44 1.48
N GLY A 625 -10.72 -22.74 2.77
CA GLY A 625 -10.40 -24.04 3.35
C GLY A 625 -9.74 -23.82 4.69
N ASN A 626 -8.94 -24.76 5.18
CA ASN A 626 -8.24 -24.60 6.45
C ASN A 626 -6.79 -24.35 6.13
N ASP A 627 -6.43 -23.08 6.06
CA ASP A 627 -5.19 -22.65 5.44
C ASP A 627 -4.10 -22.43 6.48
N VAL A 628 -2.85 -22.59 6.07
CA VAL A 628 -1.67 -22.31 6.88
C VAL A 628 -0.91 -21.20 6.20
N LEU A 629 -0.98 -19.99 6.76
CA LEU A 629 -0.43 -18.79 6.18
C LEU A 629 0.67 -18.25 7.09
N TRP A 630 1.93 -18.41 6.69
CA TRP A 630 3.08 -17.92 7.44
C TRP A 630 3.87 -16.94 6.57
N ALA A 631 3.83 -15.67 6.95
CA ALA A 631 4.59 -14.61 6.31
C ALA A 631 6.03 -14.51 6.87
N SER A 632 6.76 -13.45 6.51
CA SER A 632 8.19 -13.30 6.80
C SER A 632 8.46 -12.08 7.68
N GLY A 633 9.49 -11.27 7.39
CA GLY A 633 9.51 -9.89 7.87
C GLY A 633 8.80 -8.98 6.86
N GLY A 634 8.21 -7.89 7.31
CA GLY A 634 7.37 -7.02 6.49
C GLY A 634 6.24 -6.40 7.31
N ASN A 635 5.54 -5.41 6.77
CA ASN A 635 4.23 -5.05 7.27
C ASN A 635 3.21 -5.70 6.33
N ASP A 636 2.75 -6.88 6.70
CA ASP A 636 2.00 -7.77 5.84
C ASP A 636 0.49 -7.58 5.99
N THR A 637 -0.26 -7.94 4.94
CA THR A 637 -1.73 -7.96 4.98
C THR A 637 -2.22 -9.37 4.69
N ILE A 638 -2.77 -10.06 5.70
CA ILE A 638 -3.15 -11.47 5.57
C ILE A 638 -4.65 -11.62 5.79
N ASN A 639 -5.32 -12.31 4.88
CA ASN A 639 -6.71 -12.72 4.99
C ASN A 639 -6.80 -14.25 4.91
N GLY A 640 -7.20 -14.92 6.00
CA GLY A 640 -7.43 -16.37 6.02
C GLY A 640 -8.59 -16.79 5.12
N GLY A 641 -9.65 -15.97 5.09
CA GLY A 641 -10.80 -16.23 4.24
C GLY A 641 -11.84 -17.08 4.96
N SER A 642 -12.14 -18.30 4.49
CA SER A 642 -13.15 -19.16 5.12
C SER A 642 -12.62 -20.54 5.45
N GLY A 643 -12.82 -20.95 6.70
CA GLY A 643 -12.47 -22.24 7.28
C GLY A 643 -11.72 -22.00 8.58
N ASN A 644 -10.91 -22.95 9.05
CA ASN A 644 -10.20 -22.78 10.32
C ASN A 644 -8.72 -22.59 10.02
N ASP A 645 -8.30 -21.34 10.01
CA ASP A 645 -7.01 -20.95 9.47
C ASP A 645 -5.95 -20.86 10.57
N LEU A 646 -4.70 -21.07 10.19
CA LEU A 646 -3.53 -20.92 11.04
C LEU A 646 -2.63 -19.86 10.43
N ILE A 647 -2.59 -18.70 11.06
CA ILE A 647 -1.94 -17.51 10.52
C ILE A 647 -0.82 -17.06 11.45
N ASP A 648 0.35 -16.76 10.87
CA ASP A 648 1.47 -16.11 11.54
C ASP A 648 2.02 -14.97 10.66
N GLY A 649 1.91 -13.73 11.14
CA GLY A 649 2.38 -12.52 10.45
C GLY A 649 3.91 -12.41 10.37
N GLY A 650 4.62 -13.03 11.31
CA GLY A 650 6.08 -13.03 11.31
C GLY A 650 6.66 -11.79 12.02
N ALA A 651 7.29 -10.85 11.31
CA ALA A 651 7.90 -9.68 11.96
C ALA A 651 7.61 -8.38 11.23
N GLY A 652 7.17 -7.36 11.97
CA GLY A 652 6.75 -6.05 11.47
C GLY A 652 5.34 -5.76 11.94
N ASN A 653 4.71 -4.68 11.46
CA ASN A 653 3.38 -4.31 11.93
C ASN A 653 2.33 -4.81 10.92
N ASP A 654 1.71 -5.92 11.25
CA ASP A 654 0.87 -6.67 10.31
C ASP A 654 -0.62 -6.35 10.46
N VAL A 655 -1.38 -6.55 9.40
CA VAL A 655 -2.85 -6.46 9.38
C VAL A 655 -3.41 -7.83 9.01
N ILE A 656 -4.02 -8.51 9.97
CA ILE A 656 -4.45 -9.90 9.84
C ILE A 656 -5.95 -10.04 10.08
N SER A 657 -6.62 -10.77 9.20
CA SER A 657 -8.01 -11.19 9.34
C SER A 657 -8.11 -12.71 9.20
N GLY A 658 -8.62 -13.41 10.22
CA GLY A 658 -8.92 -14.85 10.16
C GLY A 658 -10.07 -15.12 9.18
N GLY A 659 -11.18 -14.42 9.37
CA GLY A 659 -12.31 -14.48 8.45
C GLY A 659 -13.41 -15.38 9.01
N ALA A 660 -13.73 -16.49 8.37
CA ALA A 660 -14.88 -17.32 8.75
C ALA A 660 -14.48 -18.73 9.21
N GLY A 661 -14.28 -18.91 10.50
CA GLY A 661 -14.26 -20.20 11.19
C GLY A 661 -13.55 -20.05 12.52
N ASN A 662 -12.88 -21.09 13.00
CA ASN A 662 -12.17 -21.00 14.29
C ASN A 662 -10.69 -20.85 14.01
N ASP A 663 -10.24 -19.60 13.97
CA ASP A 663 -8.92 -19.28 13.46
C ASP A 663 -7.89 -19.23 14.58
N VAL A 664 -6.63 -19.51 14.26
CA VAL A 664 -5.49 -19.38 15.16
C VAL A 664 -4.56 -18.34 14.56
N ILE A 665 -4.46 -17.19 15.21
CA ILE A 665 -3.79 -15.99 14.68
C ILE A 665 -2.64 -15.58 15.60
N SER A 666 -1.45 -15.51 15.03
CA SER A 666 -0.26 -14.88 15.62
C SER A 666 0.08 -13.65 14.78
N GLY A 667 0.13 -12.47 15.40
CA GLY A 667 0.70 -11.29 14.75
C GLY A 667 2.20 -11.45 14.49
N GLY A 668 2.88 -12.19 15.36
CA GLY A 668 4.33 -12.29 15.33
C GLY A 668 4.93 -11.14 16.12
N ALA A 669 6.08 -10.60 15.69
CA ALA A 669 6.79 -9.53 16.39
C ALA A 669 6.48 -8.16 15.79
N GLY A 670 5.83 -7.26 16.52
CA GLY A 670 5.56 -5.93 16.01
C GLY A 670 4.49 -5.19 16.79
N ASN A 671 3.65 -4.42 16.11
CA ASN A 671 2.42 -3.89 16.69
C ASN A 671 1.32 -4.13 15.67
N ASP A 672 0.56 -5.19 15.89
CA ASP A 672 -0.27 -5.78 14.85
C ASP A 672 -1.74 -5.41 15.02
N VAL A 673 -2.48 -5.43 13.91
CA VAL A 673 -3.92 -5.26 13.88
C VAL A 673 -4.55 -6.59 13.50
N LEU A 674 -5.23 -7.22 14.45
CA LEU A 674 -5.76 -8.57 14.34
C LEU A 674 -7.29 -8.56 14.35
N THR A 675 -7.89 -9.35 13.47
CA THR A 675 -9.34 -9.50 13.34
C THR A 675 -9.63 -10.99 13.28
N GLY A 676 -10.42 -11.53 14.20
CA GLY A 676 -10.75 -12.95 14.22
C GLY A 676 -11.79 -13.30 13.15
N GLY A 677 -12.82 -12.46 13.06
CA GLY A 677 -13.96 -12.66 12.21
C GLY A 677 -15.05 -13.48 12.92
N SER A 678 -15.63 -14.46 12.21
CA SER A 678 -16.74 -15.26 12.73
C SER A 678 -16.29 -16.64 13.17
N GLY A 679 -16.46 -16.94 14.45
CA GLY A 679 -16.23 -18.26 15.04
C GLY A 679 -15.52 -18.11 16.37
N ASN A 680 -14.84 -19.15 16.85
CA ASN A 680 -14.12 -19.11 18.11
C ASN A 680 -12.62 -19.04 17.85
N ASP A 681 -12.08 -17.82 17.87
CA ASP A 681 -10.70 -17.59 17.43
C ASP A 681 -9.72 -17.64 18.61
N ALA A 682 -8.48 -18.02 18.33
CA ALA A 682 -7.38 -18.02 19.27
C ALA A 682 -6.28 -17.07 18.80
N PHE A 683 -5.99 -16.05 19.59
CA PHE A 683 -4.89 -15.10 19.33
C PHE A 683 -3.67 -15.49 20.16
N ILE A 684 -2.53 -15.75 19.52
CA ILE A 684 -1.30 -16.21 20.15
C ILE A 684 -0.34 -15.03 20.30
N PHE A 685 0.22 -14.88 21.51
CA PHE A 685 1.19 -13.85 21.87
C PHE A 685 2.41 -14.48 22.55
N ASN A 686 3.59 -14.19 22.01
CA ASN A 686 4.90 -14.50 22.54
C ASN A 686 5.58 -13.25 23.15
N ALA A 687 6.77 -13.42 23.75
CA ALA A 687 7.49 -12.34 24.44
C ALA A 687 7.85 -11.13 23.56
N ASP A 688 7.87 -11.30 22.24
CA ASP A 688 8.23 -10.30 21.25
C ASP A 688 7.03 -9.71 20.49
N SER A 689 5.79 -10.07 20.85
CA SER A 689 4.59 -9.64 20.11
C SER A 689 4.34 -8.13 20.12
N GLY A 690 4.95 -7.40 21.05
CA GLY A 690 4.77 -5.95 21.14
C GLY A 690 3.33 -5.54 21.47
N LYS A 691 2.78 -4.56 20.74
CA LYS A 691 1.54 -3.87 21.16
C LYS A 691 0.43 -3.99 20.12
N ASP A 692 -0.41 -4.99 20.31
CA ASP A 692 -1.38 -5.39 19.31
C ASP A 692 -2.76 -4.82 19.59
N ILE A 693 -3.57 -4.76 18.53
CA ILE A 693 -4.96 -4.32 18.54
C ILE A 693 -5.82 -5.44 17.97
N ILE A 694 -6.82 -5.89 18.72
CA ILE A 694 -7.86 -6.80 18.23
C ILE A 694 -9.11 -5.99 17.93
N THR A 695 -9.59 -6.02 16.70
CA THR A 695 -10.63 -5.10 16.21
C THR A 695 -12.07 -5.55 16.46
N ASP A 696 -12.29 -6.85 16.59
CA ASP A 696 -13.63 -7.43 16.45
C ASP A 696 -13.96 -8.49 17.48
N ILE A 697 -13.42 -8.38 18.70
CA ILE A 697 -13.66 -9.35 19.76
C ILE A 697 -15.15 -9.35 20.20
N MET A 698 -15.98 -10.02 19.41
CA MET A 698 -17.42 -10.16 19.58
C MET A 698 -17.71 -11.48 20.31
N THR A 699 -17.77 -11.39 21.63
CA THR A 699 -18.64 -12.07 22.62
C THR A 699 -19.06 -13.56 22.56
N ASP A 700 -18.60 -14.40 21.64
CA ASP A 700 -18.81 -15.85 21.76
C ASP A 700 -17.57 -16.71 21.50
N HIS A 701 -16.61 -16.60 22.44
CA HIS A 701 -15.56 -17.56 22.81
C HIS A 701 -14.15 -17.41 22.21
N ASN A 702 -13.75 -16.19 21.80
CA ASN A 702 -12.36 -15.93 21.44
C ASN A 702 -11.42 -16.07 22.65
N THR A 703 -10.22 -16.61 22.43
CA THR A 703 -9.24 -16.92 23.47
C THR A 703 -7.93 -16.18 23.19
N LEU A 704 -7.41 -15.47 24.18
CA LEU A 704 -6.05 -14.93 24.12
C LEU A 704 -5.09 -15.94 24.73
N VAL A 705 -4.06 -16.34 24.00
CA VAL A 705 -3.07 -17.33 24.41
C VAL A 705 -1.72 -16.64 24.50
N PHE A 706 -1.17 -16.58 25.71
CA PHE A 706 0.16 -16.05 25.99
C PHE A 706 1.11 -17.22 26.22
N GLU A 707 2.08 -17.42 25.33
CA GLU A 707 3.01 -18.54 25.39
C GLU A 707 4.38 -18.08 25.90
N GLY A 708 4.85 -18.69 26.98
CA GLY A 708 6.14 -18.37 27.57
C GLY A 708 6.07 -18.19 29.08
N LYS A 709 7.12 -18.66 29.77
CA LYS A 709 7.24 -18.65 31.25
C LYS A 709 7.20 -17.25 31.87
N GLU A 710 7.43 -16.21 31.07
CA GLU A 710 7.38 -14.81 31.42
C GLU A 710 5.94 -14.29 31.60
N PHE A 711 4.96 -14.96 31.00
CA PHE A 711 3.54 -14.68 31.19
C PHE A 711 3.03 -15.40 32.44
N ASN A 712 2.68 -14.63 33.47
CA ASN A 712 2.23 -15.11 34.78
C ASN A 712 0.94 -14.40 35.21
N ALA A 713 -0.05 -15.15 35.70
CA ALA A 713 -1.33 -14.60 36.12
C ALA A 713 -1.21 -13.56 37.27
N GLU A 714 -0.14 -13.61 38.06
CA GLU A 714 0.15 -12.59 39.09
C GLU A 714 0.54 -11.23 38.51
N HIS A 715 1.00 -11.20 37.25
CA HIS A 715 1.45 -10.00 36.54
C HIS A 715 0.44 -9.49 35.52
N LEU A 716 -0.60 -10.28 35.21
CA LEU A 716 -1.68 -9.90 34.32
C LEU A 716 -2.44 -8.68 34.87
N SER A 717 -2.54 -7.61 34.08
CA SER A 717 -3.32 -6.42 34.40
C SER A 717 -4.19 -5.97 33.24
N PHE A 718 -5.36 -5.46 33.59
CA PHE A 718 -6.31 -4.82 32.68
C PHE A 718 -6.34 -3.32 32.98
N SER A 719 -6.24 -2.51 31.93
CA SER A 719 -6.30 -1.05 32.01
C SER A 719 -7.18 -0.49 30.89
N ALA A 720 -7.39 0.82 30.88
CA ALA A 720 -8.08 1.51 29.79
C ALA A 720 -7.09 2.38 29.02
N ASN A 721 -7.15 2.37 27.69
CA ASN A 721 -6.46 3.37 26.86
C ASN A 721 -7.21 4.73 26.91
N ASP A 722 -6.71 5.72 26.17
CA ASP A 722 -7.31 7.07 26.11
C ASP A 722 -8.74 7.06 25.52
N ALA A 723 -9.05 6.11 24.64
CA ALA A 723 -10.39 5.89 24.07
C ALA A 723 -11.32 5.08 25.01
N GLY A 724 -10.81 4.63 26.17
CA GLY A 724 -11.55 3.85 27.16
C GLY A 724 -11.62 2.34 26.87
N ASP A 725 -10.91 1.85 25.87
CA ASP A 725 -10.86 0.43 25.49
C ASP A 725 -9.99 -0.39 26.43
N VAL A 726 -10.35 -1.67 26.60
CA VAL A 726 -9.63 -2.60 27.46
C VAL A 726 -8.25 -2.89 26.89
N VAL A 727 -7.21 -2.69 27.70
CA VAL A 727 -5.83 -3.06 27.41
C VAL A 727 -5.40 -4.16 28.37
N VAL A 728 -5.08 -5.33 27.83
CA VAL A 728 -4.48 -6.47 28.53
C VAL A 728 -2.95 -6.31 28.50
N SER A 729 -2.29 -6.43 29.64
CA SER A 729 -0.85 -6.18 29.77
C SER A 729 -0.24 -6.99 30.90
N PHE A 730 1.09 -7.06 30.96
CA PHE A 730 1.82 -7.76 32.02
C PHE A 730 2.77 -6.80 32.77
N GLY A 731 2.54 -6.61 34.07
CA GLY A 731 3.37 -5.75 34.92
C GLY A 731 4.45 -6.52 35.69
N GLY A 732 5.68 -6.03 35.71
CA GLY A 732 6.77 -6.65 36.48
C GLY A 732 8.14 -6.19 36.01
N LYS A 733 9.20 -6.43 36.78
CA LYS A 733 10.58 -6.09 36.35
C LYS A 733 11.12 -7.01 35.26
N ASP A 734 10.52 -8.18 35.12
CA ASP A 734 10.91 -9.23 34.18
C ASP A 734 9.74 -9.58 33.23
N ALA A 735 8.69 -8.76 33.19
CA ALA A 735 7.54 -8.97 32.28
C ALA A 735 7.89 -8.46 30.87
N PRO A 736 7.44 -9.14 29.81
CA PRO A 736 7.65 -8.68 28.44
C PRO A 736 6.85 -7.39 28.20
N ASP A 737 7.35 -6.50 27.33
CA ASP A 737 6.64 -5.27 26.93
C ASP A 737 5.57 -5.62 25.88
N VAL A 738 4.62 -6.45 26.29
CA VAL A 738 3.52 -6.96 25.46
C VAL A 738 2.20 -6.42 26.00
N SER A 739 1.38 -5.86 25.13
CA SER A 739 0.03 -5.41 25.46
C SER A 739 -0.94 -5.63 24.32
N VAL A 740 -2.16 -6.02 24.63
CA VAL A 740 -3.23 -6.25 23.66
C VAL A 740 -4.38 -5.29 23.94
N THR A 741 -4.69 -4.42 23.00
CA THR A 741 -5.85 -3.53 23.03
C THR A 741 -7.04 -4.22 22.38
N LEU A 742 -8.17 -4.26 23.07
CA LEU A 742 -9.42 -4.80 22.57
C LEU A 742 -10.28 -3.64 22.07
N ASP A 743 -10.16 -3.32 20.78
CA ASP A 743 -10.83 -2.17 20.21
C ASP A 743 -12.35 -2.29 20.34
N GLY A 744 -13.00 -1.17 20.66
CA GLY A 744 -14.43 -1.11 20.94
C GLY A 744 -14.89 -1.76 22.26
N VAL A 745 -14.05 -2.50 22.98
CA VAL A 745 -14.41 -3.10 24.28
C VAL A 745 -14.15 -2.09 25.40
N LYS A 746 -15.19 -1.39 25.83
CA LYS A 746 -15.05 -0.35 26.87
C LYS A 746 -14.84 -0.91 28.27
N MET A 747 -13.77 -0.48 28.92
CA MET A 747 -13.44 -0.86 30.30
C MET A 747 -14.51 -0.41 31.31
N ALA A 748 -15.20 0.72 31.03
CA ALA A 748 -16.29 1.22 31.85
C ALA A 748 -17.51 0.28 31.89
N ASP A 749 -17.76 -0.44 30.79
CA ASP A 749 -18.90 -1.35 30.65
C ASP A 749 -18.59 -2.74 31.20
N ASN A 750 -17.31 -3.04 31.46
CA ASN A 750 -16.84 -4.34 31.92
C ASN A 750 -16.31 -4.30 33.37
N GLN A 751 -17.18 -3.88 34.28
CA GLN A 751 -16.88 -3.75 35.73
C GLN A 751 -16.42 -5.08 36.38
N ASP A 752 -16.74 -6.22 35.76
CA ASP A 752 -16.32 -7.56 36.21
C ASP A 752 -14.87 -7.88 35.83
N LEU A 753 -14.32 -7.32 34.74
CA LEU A 753 -12.88 -7.40 34.43
C LEU A 753 -12.06 -6.66 35.50
N ALA A 754 -12.50 -5.46 35.88
CA ALA A 754 -11.87 -4.64 36.92
C ALA A 754 -11.87 -5.31 38.31
N SER A 755 -12.79 -6.26 38.55
CA SER A 755 -12.93 -6.98 39.83
C SER A 755 -12.44 -8.43 39.80
N GLY A 756 -11.84 -8.89 38.69
CA GLY A 756 -11.25 -10.23 38.57
C GLY A 756 -12.27 -11.36 38.35
N HIS A 757 -13.46 -11.04 37.84
CA HIS A 757 -14.58 -11.97 37.69
C HIS A 757 -15.13 -12.09 36.25
N GLY A 758 -14.66 -11.26 35.30
CA GLY A 758 -15.09 -11.25 33.89
C GLY A 758 -14.22 -12.04 32.92
N TYR A 759 -13.28 -12.85 33.42
CA TYR A 759 -12.39 -13.67 32.61
C TYR A 759 -12.04 -14.96 33.35
N SER A 760 -11.74 -16.00 32.59
CA SER A 760 -11.12 -17.21 33.10
C SER A 760 -9.67 -17.31 32.61
N VAL A 761 -8.78 -17.64 33.54
CA VAL A 761 -7.38 -17.93 33.23
C VAL A 761 -7.16 -19.42 33.37
N SER A 762 -6.52 -20.02 32.37
CA SER A 762 -6.05 -21.39 32.44
C SER A 762 -4.54 -21.39 32.22
N GLU A 763 -3.79 -22.03 33.12
CA GLU A 763 -2.34 -22.21 32.97
C GLU A 763 -2.07 -23.69 32.67
N SER A 764 -1.33 -23.94 31.59
CA SER A 764 -0.94 -25.28 31.16
C SER A 764 0.53 -25.30 30.75
N GLY A 765 1.40 -25.78 31.63
CA GLY A 765 2.84 -25.78 31.39
C GLY A 765 3.42 -24.38 31.52
N ASP A 766 4.09 -23.90 30.47
CA ASP A 766 4.63 -22.55 30.36
C ASP A 766 3.65 -21.59 29.63
N ASN A 767 2.43 -22.03 29.29
CA ASN A 767 1.46 -21.25 28.54
C ASN A 767 0.28 -20.84 29.43
N MET A 768 -0.25 -19.65 29.18
CA MET A 768 -1.44 -19.10 29.83
C MET A 768 -2.48 -18.74 28.78
N SER A 769 -3.71 -19.18 28.98
CA SER A 769 -4.85 -18.73 28.19
C SER A 769 -5.76 -17.83 29.03
N VAL A 770 -6.19 -16.72 28.45
CA VAL A 770 -7.19 -15.81 28.99
C VAL A 770 -8.42 -15.90 28.08
N THR A 771 -9.51 -16.42 28.63
CA THR A 771 -10.82 -16.42 27.94
C THR A 771 -11.69 -15.37 28.61
N LEU A 772 -12.21 -14.43 27.83
CA LEU A 772 -13.11 -13.39 28.35
C LEU A 772 -14.50 -14.00 28.53
N ASP A 773 -14.99 -14.03 29.77
CA ASP A 773 -16.29 -14.62 30.10
C ASP A 773 -17.38 -13.54 29.99
N HIS A 774 -18.29 -13.69 29.02
CA HIS A 774 -19.45 -12.82 28.94
C HIS A 774 -20.53 -13.28 29.93
N HIS A 775 -20.56 -12.66 31.11
CA HIS A 775 -21.77 -12.73 31.95
C HIS A 775 -22.84 -11.80 31.37
N HIS A 776 -23.75 -12.35 30.57
CA HIS A 776 -25.02 -11.70 30.25
C HIS A 776 -25.73 -11.24 31.55
N GLN A 777 -25.80 -9.93 31.75
CA GLN A 777 -26.80 -9.27 32.58
C GLN A 777 -27.33 -8.05 31.81
N GLY A 778 -28.42 -8.23 31.07
CA GLY A 778 -29.18 -7.12 30.49
C GLY A 778 -29.95 -7.46 29.23
#